data_AF-A0A5V6Q3P8-F1
#
_entry.id   AF-A0A5V6Q3P8-F1
#
_cell.length_a   1.000
_cell.length_b   1.000
_cell.length_c   1.000
_cell.angle_alpha   90.00
_cell.angle_beta   90.00
_cell.angle_gamma   90.00
#
_symmetry.space_group_name_H-M   'P 1'
#
loop_
_entity.id
_entity.type
_entity.pdbx_description
1 polymer ?
#
loop_
_entity_poly.entity_id
_entity_poly.type
_entity_poly.pdbx_seq_one_letter_code
_entity_poly.pdbx_strand_id
1 'polypeptide(L)'
;RRWMQRTDCLPHFVGLSATLADAQHFFANLVGAPEEEVALIEPEPEDMIEEGAEYLLALRGDPVSETALLSTTIQATMLMSRMLDRDADKSRGTWGTKTFIFTDTLDGNNRLYHDLSDAEGWETTLPPRIDHAPLASLRNPYDSRSDERSKTELGQNWKAAMDIGHDLSQNKVISRTSSQDAGVNAQADVVVATSSLEVGYNDPLVGAVLQHKAPNDVASYLQRKGRAGRPRGMRPWMLVVLSEFGRDRVAFQRYEGLMSPEIKRQGLPLGNQHVQKMQAAMATLDWISKTGSFKDVCGMLRKPERDAQKFKRYYTPLMTLIEEVLKGGRKQNELIRYLQDALQLSENAILGILWSPPRSIMLEFLPTILRNLKSHWAVNGVEWAALRAPQADGDGEQHKTTSPAPEFIPQNLFSELNLPELDIRLMRGRDNVEQWETLSFWQGMREFAPGRLSKRYAIRSNSSTDWLVPEAYVPVATDGRQYVDFPIAEAFGDSYQEECTVEHQGEMITVIKPAKVLTTRADIRKLTDKSNAQLQWALSLINPHVAHPDGVPKGAWKGTLSDVTFFNHQHMTPLELVRFSTASQASIRFQNRDRAHVEFSWVKEGEKVGVGSRQWVDAMRLRFRLPNVNVLSLLQQDDILRGLRPVYFQHKVRQLPEFEFDSFKADWVIECFMTLLAETLVAGSSASVVSALRVMGTAQGMERLVDIPASLFQPDANNANGGDQALQLNLRELLIRPEIQQLLLDCADALWKPVEELEGFVDWARQVLADTLAAGVQQTLSTHLPDVDERAVVTDSLWSKDSRTGEEILEIWLCEIESGGSGILIRLQQKWAEDPVTFLNVLVRNLSASDYEQIDYDLRMVLALLQTDETLRQAVRDVREASNMDARREANKNLHLQLSRRGFRLSHSFTTVLYSRLLRAGSGDGTDDQLHQLLTEWTSLEAQSGVEFTLNTMAHALAVKARGADSEAAVIFGLLCRNQNLLWPRGYTIRQAELGFYNMFCSRAVVTERLLAGALFSERIEKLSLDRPDWLALLHVALRKHGRAELILPREQLSQLHQVITTVQIEAVDHLGLLLYPRLGEVRREQDKLILRIELAEMVQ
;
A
#
# COMPACT_ATOMS: atom_id res chain seq x y z
N ARG A 1 -4.14 3.66 32.14
CA ARG A 1 -4.99 2.64 32.81
C ARG A 1 -4.19 1.67 33.69
N ARG A 2 -3.66 0.54 33.16
CA ARG A 2 -2.95 -0.50 33.95
C ARG A 2 -1.86 0.05 34.89
N TRP A 3 -1.04 0.97 34.40
CA TRP A 3 0.03 1.57 35.20
C TRP A 3 -0.52 2.35 36.42
N MET A 4 -1.58 3.14 36.24
CA MET A 4 -2.24 3.88 37.34
C MET A 4 -2.79 2.93 38.40
N GLN A 5 -3.45 1.85 37.96
CA GLN A 5 -4.00 0.83 38.87
C GLN A 5 -2.89 0.07 39.63
N ARG A 6 -1.75 -0.16 38.97
CA ARG A 6 -0.61 -0.82 39.62
C ARG A 6 0.05 0.08 40.67
N THR A 7 0.17 1.38 40.39
CA THR A 7 0.87 2.35 41.25
C THR A 7 -0.03 3.03 42.27
N ASP A 8 -1.34 2.88 42.18
CA ASP A 8 -2.35 3.62 42.97
C ASP A 8 -2.15 5.16 42.87
N CYS A 9 -1.68 5.64 41.72
CA CYS A 9 -1.40 7.05 41.44
C CYS A 9 -2.26 7.59 40.29
N LEU A 10 -2.59 8.88 40.33
CA LEU A 10 -3.20 9.64 39.23
C LEU A 10 -2.14 10.59 38.62
N PRO A 11 -1.28 10.08 37.72
CA PRO A 11 -0.25 10.90 37.11
C PRO A 11 -0.86 11.89 36.11
N HIS A 12 -0.24 13.07 36.00
CA HIS A 12 -0.52 13.99 34.90
C HIS A 12 0.17 13.48 33.64
N PHE A 13 -0.59 13.28 32.56
CA PHE A 13 -0.05 12.82 31.28
C PHE A 13 0.12 14.00 30.32
N VAL A 14 1.28 14.07 29.68
CA VAL A 14 1.53 15.02 28.59
C VAL A 14 1.86 14.21 27.35
N GLY A 15 1.10 14.43 26.29
CA GLY A 15 1.29 13.81 24.98
C GLY A 15 1.78 14.85 23.98
N LEU A 16 2.68 14.43 23.08
CA LEU A 16 3.12 15.23 21.94
C LEU A 16 2.83 14.42 20.69
N SER A 17 2.07 14.99 19.76
CA SER A 17 1.80 14.37 18.46
C SER A 17 1.80 15.44 17.37
N ALA A 18 2.32 15.07 16.20
CA ALA A 18 2.27 15.89 15.00
C ALA A 18 1.31 15.33 13.93
N THR A 19 0.78 14.12 14.14
CA THR A 19 0.12 13.33 13.09
C THR A 19 -1.17 12.66 13.56
N LEU A 20 -1.83 13.19 14.60
CA LEU A 20 -3.16 12.73 15.01
C LEU A 20 -4.19 13.78 14.62
N ALA A 21 -5.11 13.41 13.73
CA ALA A 21 -6.20 14.30 13.31
C ALA A 21 -7.19 14.62 14.44
N ASP A 22 -7.33 13.73 15.42
CA ASP A 22 -8.20 13.88 16.59
C ASP A 22 -7.43 13.52 17.87
N ALA A 23 -6.49 14.40 18.22
CA ALA A 23 -5.52 14.15 19.27
C ALA A 23 -6.17 14.09 20.67
N GLN A 24 -7.18 14.93 20.95
CA GLN A 24 -7.86 14.97 22.24
C GLN A 24 -8.57 13.64 22.52
N HIS A 25 -9.41 13.18 21.61
CA HIS A 25 -10.14 11.92 21.75
C HIS A 25 -9.17 10.72 21.81
N PHE A 26 -8.15 10.70 20.95
CA PHE A 26 -7.14 9.63 20.96
C PHE A 26 -6.40 9.57 22.29
N PHE A 27 -5.96 10.70 22.82
CA PHE A 27 -5.19 10.77 24.06
C PHE A 27 -6.04 10.42 25.28
N ALA A 28 -7.29 10.91 25.34
CA ALA A 28 -8.27 10.53 26.36
C ALA A 28 -8.46 9.01 26.43
N ASN A 29 -8.64 8.38 25.26
CA ASN A 29 -8.72 6.94 25.13
C ASN A 29 -7.43 6.23 25.59
N LEU A 30 -6.25 6.72 25.21
CA LEU A 30 -4.96 6.14 25.56
C LEU A 30 -4.74 6.07 27.07
N VAL A 31 -4.99 7.18 27.78
CA VAL A 31 -4.73 7.27 29.22
C VAL A 31 -5.89 6.68 30.05
N GLY A 32 -7.10 6.70 29.49
CA GLY A 32 -8.35 6.29 30.15
C GLY A 32 -8.97 7.41 30.99
N ALA A 33 -8.97 8.64 30.46
CA ALA A 33 -9.58 9.82 31.07
C ALA A 33 -10.80 10.29 30.23
N PRO A 34 -11.78 10.97 30.83
CA PRO A 34 -12.83 11.66 30.09
C PRO A 34 -12.25 12.69 29.11
N GLU A 35 -12.89 12.87 27.95
CA GLU A 35 -12.41 13.80 26.92
C GLU A 35 -12.41 15.26 27.40
N GLU A 36 -13.36 15.61 28.28
CA GLU A 36 -13.44 16.91 28.95
C GLU A 36 -12.28 17.21 29.92
N GLU A 37 -11.52 16.19 30.35
CA GLU A 37 -10.33 16.34 31.19
C GLU A 37 -9.03 16.41 30.37
N VAL A 38 -9.12 16.32 29.05
CA VAL A 38 -7.99 16.45 28.14
C VAL A 38 -8.08 17.78 27.41
N ALA A 39 -7.07 18.62 27.56
CA ALA A 39 -6.96 19.86 26.79
C ALA A 39 -6.02 19.66 25.60
N LEU A 40 -6.52 19.91 24.39
CA LEU A 40 -5.65 20.09 23.23
C LEU A 40 -5.01 21.48 23.33
N ILE A 41 -3.68 21.51 23.37
CA ILE A 41 -2.91 22.75 23.34
C ILE A 41 -2.27 22.84 21.95
N GLU A 42 -2.83 23.72 21.13
CA GLU A 42 -2.32 24.07 19.81
C GLU A 42 -2.24 25.60 19.67
N PRO A 43 -1.31 26.13 18.86
CA PRO A 43 -1.20 27.57 18.67
C PRO A 43 -2.40 28.09 17.87
N GLU A 44 -3.00 29.20 18.33
CA GLU A 44 -4.03 29.87 17.54
C GLU A 44 -3.41 30.50 16.27
N PRO A 45 -4.18 30.73 15.20
CA PRO A 45 -3.64 31.41 14.00
C PRO A 45 -3.02 32.78 14.31
N GLU A 46 -3.45 33.45 15.38
CA GLU A 46 -2.91 34.72 15.86
C GLU A 46 -1.57 34.56 16.61
N ASP A 47 -1.31 33.39 17.18
CA ASP A 47 -0.03 33.03 17.83
C ASP A 47 1.05 32.65 16.82
N MET A 48 0.65 32.37 15.58
CA MET A 48 1.53 31.86 14.53
C MET A 48 2.11 32.99 13.69
N ILE A 49 3.43 32.91 13.44
CA ILE A 49 4.13 33.78 12.49
C ILE A 49 4.43 32.94 11.25
N GLU A 50 3.84 33.31 10.11
CA GLU A 50 4.17 32.70 8.82
C GLU A 50 5.57 33.19 8.37
N GLU A 51 6.57 32.29 8.36
CA GLU A 51 7.97 32.59 8.04
C GLU A 51 8.59 31.46 7.18
N GLY A 52 9.44 31.81 6.22
CA GLY A 52 10.20 30.85 5.42
C GLY A 52 9.42 30.24 4.25
N ALA A 53 9.94 29.14 3.71
CA ALA A 53 9.26 28.35 2.69
C ALA A 53 9.84 26.93 2.68
N GLU A 54 8.98 25.93 2.48
CA GLU A 54 9.41 24.56 2.20
C GLU A 54 9.41 24.31 0.68
N TYR A 55 10.40 23.58 0.21
CA TYR A 55 10.50 23.18 -1.19
C TYR A 55 10.27 21.69 -1.35
N LEU A 56 9.31 21.34 -2.22
CA LEU A 56 9.00 19.96 -2.54
C LEU A 56 9.32 19.66 -4.00
N LEU A 57 10.01 18.55 -4.24
CA LEU A 57 10.38 18.11 -5.57
C LEU A 57 10.09 16.61 -5.74
N ALA A 58 9.12 16.30 -6.60
CA ALA A 58 8.91 14.94 -7.09
C ALA A 58 9.83 14.71 -8.30
N LEU A 59 10.82 13.85 -8.14
CA LEU A 59 11.74 13.45 -9.20
C LEU A 59 11.29 12.14 -9.82
N ARG A 60 11.19 12.16 -11.14
CA ARG A 60 10.88 10.99 -11.95
C ARG A 60 12.17 10.39 -12.49
N GLY A 61 12.44 9.14 -12.16
CA GLY A 61 13.57 8.40 -12.73
C GLY A 61 13.38 8.19 -14.22
N ASP A 62 14.46 8.29 -15.00
CA ASP A 62 14.45 8.00 -16.43
C ASP A 62 14.41 6.48 -16.66
N PRO A 63 13.29 5.91 -17.14
CA PRO A 63 13.17 4.48 -17.37
C PRO A 63 14.08 3.97 -18.49
N VAL A 64 14.51 4.87 -19.38
CA VAL A 64 15.17 4.52 -20.64
C VAL A 64 16.64 4.14 -20.43
N SER A 65 17.22 4.62 -19.33
CA SER A 65 18.57 4.32 -18.90
C SER A 65 18.78 2.85 -18.45
N GLU A 66 17.70 2.08 -18.24
CA GLU A 66 17.69 0.73 -17.65
C GLU A 66 18.44 0.60 -16.29
N THR A 67 18.72 1.75 -15.66
CA THR A 67 19.32 1.80 -14.33
C THR A 67 18.25 1.58 -13.27
N ALA A 68 18.65 1.08 -12.09
CA ALA A 68 17.71 1.01 -10.98
C ALA A 68 17.36 2.43 -10.53
N LEU A 69 16.11 2.66 -10.09
CA LEU A 69 15.68 3.93 -9.48
C LEU A 69 16.61 4.38 -8.33
N LEU A 70 17.25 3.42 -7.66
CA LEU A 70 18.26 3.69 -6.64
C LEU A 70 19.41 4.57 -7.15
N SER A 71 19.83 4.41 -8.42
CA SER A 71 20.85 5.27 -9.04
C SER A 71 20.41 6.72 -9.10
N THR A 72 19.16 7.00 -9.50
CA THR A 72 18.59 8.36 -9.45
C THR A 72 18.57 8.91 -8.03
N THR A 73 18.25 8.07 -7.03
CA THR A 73 18.25 8.46 -5.62
C THR A 73 19.66 8.81 -5.13
N ILE A 74 20.67 8.01 -5.49
CA ILE A 74 22.07 8.25 -5.17
C ILE A 74 22.54 9.57 -5.78
N GLN A 75 22.34 9.76 -7.09
CA GLN A 75 22.78 10.98 -7.77
C GLN A 75 22.07 12.24 -7.24
N ALA A 76 20.76 12.16 -6.98
CA ALA A 76 20.01 13.25 -6.36
C ALA A 76 20.55 13.59 -4.96
N THR A 77 20.90 12.58 -4.17
CA THR A 77 21.50 12.78 -2.84
C THR A 77 22.87 13.41 -2.91
N MET A 78 23.74 12.91 -3.80
CA MET A 78 25.09 13.44 -3.97
C MET A 78 25.08 14.92 -4.35
N LEU A 79 24.16 15.32 -5.24
CA LEU A 79 23.96 16.71 -5.63
C LEU A 79 23.33 17.51 -4.48
N MET A 80 22.23 17.02 -3.89
CA MET A 80 21.51 17.75 -2.85
C MET A 80 22.42 18.05 -1.64
N SER A 81 23.18 17.07 -1.15
CA SER A 81 24.12 17.27 -0.03
C SER A 81 25.21 18.32 -0.32
N ARG A 82 25.48 18.63 -1.60
CA ARG A 82 26.41 19.66 -2.06
C ARG A 82 25.73 20.96 -2.50
N MET A 83 24.40 20.98 -2.52
CA MET A 83 23.59 22.18 -2.71
C MET A 83 23.15 22.83 -1.39
N LEU A 84 23.33 22.12 -0.27
CA LEU A 84 23.19 22.67 1.08
C LEU A 84 24.42 23.51 1.47
N ASP A 85 24.37 24.23 2.59
CA ASP A 85 25.54 24.95 3.10
C ASP A 85 26.69 24.00 3.44
N ARG A 86 27.91 24.56 3.41
CA ARG A 86 29.12 23.96 3.99
C ARG A 86 29.43 24.65 5.31
N ASP A 87 30.42 24.18 6.08
CA ASP A 87 30.90 24.78 7.34
C ASP A 87 31.10 26.31 7.33
N ALA A 88 31.34 26.91 6.16
CA ALA A 88 31.45 28.37 5.99
C ALA A 88 30.11 29.13 6.10
N ASP A 89 29.00 28.41 6.18
CA ASP A 89 27.63 28.89 6.39
C ASP A 89 27.24 30.11 5.53
N LYS A 90 27.43 30.01 4.20
CA LYS A 90 27.20 31.14 3.27
C LYS A 90 25.78 31.69 3.35
N SER A 91 24.79 30.82 3.57
CA SER A 91 23.39 31.23 3.70
C SER A 91 22.96 31.56 5.13
N ARG A 92 23.87 31.48 6.11
CA ARG A 92 23.60 31.72 7.55
C ARG A 92 22.51 30.78 8.11
N GLY A 93 22.54 29.51 7.71
CA GLY A 93 21.68 28.44 8.19
C GLY A 93 20.36 28.30 7.42
N THR A 94 20.17 29.08 6.34
CA THR A 94 18.94 29.03 5.54
C THR A 94 18.74 27.65 4.92
N TRP A 95 19.81 26.97 4.49
CA TRP A 95 19.70 25.67 3.81
C TRP A 95 20.10 24.48 4.66
N GLY A 96 20.74 24.68 5.82
CA GLY A 96 21.29 23.58 6.63
C GLY A 96 22.50 22.92 5.95
N THR A 97 23.05 21.87 6.55
CA THR A 97 24.27 21.20 6.08
C THR A 97 24.14 19.68 5.95
N LYS A 98 23.05 19.08 6.45
CA LYS A 98 22.83 17.62 6.47
C LYS A 98 21.61 17.16 5.67
N THR A 99 21.70 15.93 5.21
CA THR A 99 20.64 15.27 4.43
C THR A 99 20.24 13.94 5.05
N PHE A 100 18.93 13.71 5.24
CA PHE A 100 18.39 12.40 5.60
C PHE A 100 17.72 11.74 4.40
N ILE A 101 17.87 10.42 4.25
CA ILE A 101 17.22 9.65 3.19
C ILE A 101 16.43 8.52 3.83
N PHE A 102 15.18 8.36 3.44
CA PHE A 102 14.30 7.32 3.96
C PHE A 102 13.99 6.24 2.92
N THR A 103 14.03 4.99 3.38
CA THR A 103 13.58 3.81 2.64
C THR A 103 12.67 2.95 3.53
N ASP A 104 11.70 2.26 2.93
CA ASP A 104 10.70 1.48 3.69
C ASP A 104 11.13 0.02 3.99
N THR A 105 12.30 -0.44 3.51
CA THR A 105 12.76 -1.82 3.70
C THR A 105 14.22 -1.88 4.17
N LEU A 106 14.55 -2.83 5.05
CA LEU A 106 15.94 -3.02 5.50
C LEU A 106 16.88 -3.45 4.36
N ASP A 107 16.40 -4.27 3.43
CA ASP A 107 17.14 -4.62 2.21
C ASP A 107 17.45 -3.38 1.35
N GLY A 108 16.45 -2.53 1.10
CA GLY A 108 16.62 -1.27 0.36
C GLY A 108 17.55 -0.28 1.07
N ASN A 109 17.44 -0.19 2.41
CA ASN A 109 18.29 0.65 3.25
C ASN A 109 19.77 0.25 3.16
N ASN A 110 20.06 -1.05 3.24
CA ASN A 110 21.42 -1.57 3.15
C ASN A 110 22.00 -1.42 1.74
N ARG A 111 21.20 -1.67 0.69
CA ARG A 111 21.59 -1.40 -0.70
C ARG A 111 21.96 0.07 -0.89
N LEU A 112 21.06 0.98 -0.50
CA LEU A 112 21.27 2.41 -0.65
C LEU A 112 22.52 2.88 0.10
N TYR A 113 22.72 2.42 1.33
CA TYR A 113 23.90 2.79 2.13
C TYR A 113 25.21 2.38 1.45
N HIS A 114 25.32 1.12 1.01
CA HIS A 114 26.56 0.62 0.39
C HIS A 114 26.80 1.29 -0.97
N ASP A 115 25.77 1.37 -1.81
CA ASP A 115 25.90 1.95 -3.16
C ASP A 115 26.17 3.47 -3.11
N LEU A 116 25.59 4.19 -2.13
CA LEU A 116 25.89 5.61 -1.92
C LEU A 116 27.29 5.82 -1.33
N SER A 117 27.73 4.96 -0.41
CA SER A 117 29.08 5.00 0.14
C SER A 117 30.12 4.79 -0.96
N ASP A 118 29.91 3.79 -1.82
CA ASP A 118 30.73 3.50 -3.00
C ASP A 118 30.75 4.70 -3.98
N ALA A 119 29.59 5.29 -4.29
CA ALA A 119 29.51 6.49 -5.13
C ALA A 119 30.27 7.69 -4.54
N GLU A 120 30.37 7.76 -3.22
CA GLU A 120 31.17 8.74 -2.48
C GLU A 120 32.61 8.27 -2.22
N GLY A 121 33.08 7.19 -2.85
CA GLY A 121 34.47 6.72 -2.82
C GLY A 121 34.86 5.86 -1.61
N TRP A 122 33.89 5.43 -0.81
CA TRP A 122 34.10 4.61 0.37
C TRP A 122 33.89 3.13 0.08
N GLU A 123 34.86 2.32 0.45
CA GLU A 123 34.69 0.88 0.59
C GLU A 123 34.15 0.57 2.00
N THR A 124 32.94 0.01 2.07
CA THR A 124 32.26 -0.35 3.32
C THR A 124 32.86 -1.63 3.94
N THR A 125 34.07 -1.51 4.46
CA THR A 125 34.78 -2.53 5.25
C THR A 125 34.85 -2.11 6.73
N LEU A 126 35.48 -2.93 7.58
CA LEU A 126 35.71 -2.62 8.99
C LEU A 126 37.21 -2.51 9.25
N PRO A 127 37.76 -1.30 9.50
CA PRO A 127 37.12 0.02 9.41
C PRO A 127 36.86 0.46 7.95
N PRO A 128 35.92 1.40 7.70
CA PRO A 128 35.69 1.95 6.36
C PRO A 128 36.95 2.62 5.80
N ARG A 129 37.18 2.49 4.49
CA ARG A 129 38.35 3.03 3.81
C ARG A 129 37.95 3.78 2.54
N ILE A 130 38.67 4.85 2.23
CA ILE A 130 38.56 5.53 0.93
C ILE A 130 39.31 4.71 -0.11
N ASP A 131 38.61 4.30 -1.17
CA ASP A 131 39.17 3.54 -2.28
C ASP A 131 39.45 4.42 -3.50
N HIS A 132 38.51 5.32 -3.84
CA HIS A 132 38.63 6.23 -4.98
C HIS A 132 38.04 7.62 -4.69
N ALA A 133 38.26 8.56 -5.61
CA ALA A 133 37.60 9.87 -5.56
C ALA A 133 36.08 9.71 -5.76
N PRO A 134 35.24 10.54 -5.11
CA PRO A 134 33.79 10.45 -5.28
C PRO A 134 33.39 10.69 -6.73
N LEU A 135 32.30 10.08 -7.19
CA LEU A 135 31.79 10.27 -8.56
C LEU A 135 31.40 11.73 -8.83
N ALA A 136 31.18 12.54 -7.77
CA ALA A 136 30.98 13.98 -7.84
C ALA A 136 32.16 14.71 -8.52
N SER A 137 33.39 14.18 -8.42
CA SER A 137 34.57 14.77 -9.04
C SER A 137 34.47 14.85 -10.57
N LEU A 138 33.73 13.91 -11.18
CA LEU A 138 33.43 13.88 -12.62
C LEU A 138 32.51 15.01 -13.08
N ARG A 139 31.94 15.79 -12.13
CA ARG A 139 30.99 16.89 -12.37
C ARG A 139 31.64 18.26 -12.34
N ASN A 140 32.96 18.29 -12.17
CA ASN A 140 33.73 19.52 -12.15
C ASN A 140 33.73 20.18 -13.55
N PRO A 141 33.24 21.43 -13.69
CA PRO A 141 33.23 22.13 -14.98
C PRO A 141 34.64 22.28 -15.56
N TYR A 142 35.68 22.36 -14.71
CA TYR A 142 37.07 22.56 -15.11
C TYR A 142 37.83 21.25 -15.42
N ASP A 143 37.19 20.07 -15.33
CA ASP A 143 37.82 18.81 -15.73
C ASP A 143 37.99 18.77 -17.25
N SER A 144 39.25 18.72 -17.72
CA SER A 144 39.63 18.70 -19.14
C SER A 144 39.18 17.46 -19.91
N ARG A 145 38.70 16.41 -19.24
CA ARG A 145 38.21 15.17 -19.88
C ARG A 145 36.91 15.36 -20.66
N SER A 146 36.15 16.42 -20.40
CA SER A 146 34.87 16.69 -21.06
C SER A 146 34.57 18.18 -21.10
N ASP A 147 34.00 18.63 -22.22
CA ASP A 147 33.67 20.03 -22.48
C ASP A 147 32.62 20.58 -21.50
N GLU A 148 32.79 21.83 -21.04
CA GLU A 148 31.91 22.46 -20.05
C GLU A 148 30.49 22.66 -20.59
N ARG A 149 30.37 22.99 -21.89
CA ARG A 149 29.06 23.20 -22.50
C ARG A 149 28.26 21.90 -22.53
N SER A 150 28.89 20.79 -22.93
CA SER A 150 28.26 19.47 -22.89
C SER A 150 27.81 19.08 -21.47
N LYS A 151 28.64 19.32 -20.44
CA LYS A 151 28.23 19.08 -19.05
C LYS A 151 27.00 19.90 -18.65
N THR A 152 26.91 21.13 -19.12
CA THR A 152 25.80 22.04 -18.81
C THR A 152 24.51 21.58 -19.46
N GLU A 153 24.57 21.24 -20.75
CA GLU A 153 23.43 20.70 -21.52
C GLU A 153 22.92 19.38 -20.91
N LEU A 154 23.82 18.58 -20.32
CA LEU A 154 23.53 17.32 -19.65
C LEU A 154 23.08 17.44 -18.18
N GLY A 155 23.06 18.64 -17.61
CA GLY A 155 22.81 18.83 -16.18
C GLY A 155 23.89 18.23 -15.26
N GLN A 156 25.09 17.96 -15.80
CA GLN A 156 26.23 17.40 -15.07
C GLN A 156 27.24 18.47 -14.63
N ASN A 157 26.98 19.76 -14.92
CA ASN A 157 27.79 20.87 -14.45
C ASN A 157 27.41 21.26 -13.02
N TRP A 158 28.26 20.90 -12.04
CA TRP A 158 28.00 21.18 -10.61
C TRP A 158 28.71 22.44 -10.10
N LYS A 159 28.93 23.43 -10.98
CA LYS A 159 29.53 24.73 -10.60
C LYS A 159 28.82 25.39 -9.41
N ALA A 160 27.48 25.30 -9.34
CA ALA A 160 26.72 25.87 -8.22
C ALA A 160 27.16 25.33 -6.84
N ALA A 161 27.46 24.04 -6.74
CA ALA A 161 28.00 23.44 -5.52
C ALA A 161 29.38 24.03 -5.15
N MET A 162 30.23 24.27 -6.15
CA MET A 162 31.53 24.92 -5.95
C MET A 162 31.38 26.39 -5.55
N ASP A 163 30.43 27.11 -6.14
CA ASP A 163 30.11 28.50 -5.82
C ASP A 163 29.54 28.63 -4.40
N ILE A 164 28.85 27.60 -3.88
CA ILE A 164 28.47 27.48 -2.47
C ILE A 164 29.69 27.18 -1.59
N GLY A 165 30.73 26.55 -2.15
CA GLY A 165 32.03 26.35 -1.49
C GLY A 165 32.37 24.88 -1.25
N HIS A 166 31.63 23.94 -1.85
CA HIS A 166 31.97 22.51 -1.79
C HIS A 166 33.13 22.18 -2.74
N ASP A 167 34.00 21.26 -2.29
CA ASP A 167 35.01 20.64 -3.15
C ASP A 167 34.42 19.32 -3.69
N LEU A 168 34.30 19.22 -5.01
CA LEU A 168 33.73 18.02 -5.66
C LEU A 168 34.64 16.79 -5.54
N SER A 169 35.93 16.97 -5.21
CA SER A 169 36.85 15.88 -4.94
C SER A 169 36.77 15.35 -3.50
N GLN A 170 36.08 16.07 -2.62
CA GLN A 170 35.90 15.67 -1.23
C GLN A 170 34.77 14.64 -1.09
N ASN A 171 35.11 13.50 -0.49
CA ASN A 171 34.15 12.44 -0.13
C ASN A 171 33.21 12.95 0.98
N LYS A 172 31.91 12.69 0.84
CA LYS A 172 30.93 12.92 1.91
C LYS A 172 30.91 11.74 2.89
N VAL A 173 30.67 12.01 4.17
CA VAL A 173 30.55 10.96 5.20
C VAL A 173 29.12 10.42 5.20
N ILE A 174 28.98 9.16 4.83
CA ILE A 174 27.69 8.46 4.76
C ILE A 174 27.53 7.57 5.99
N SER A 175 26.35 7.60 6.59
CA SER A 175 26.00 6.72 7.71
C SER A 175 24.63 6.10 7.52
N ARG A 176 24.29 5.13 8.37
CA ARG A 176 23.01 4.41 8.33
C ARG A 176 22.40 4.37 9.73
N THR A 177 21.08 4.49 9.81
CA THR A 177 20.32 4.29 11.06
C THR A 177 19.12 3.38 10.80
N SER A 178 19.04 2.26 11.50
CA SER A 178 17.92 1.32 11.37
C SER A 178 17.69 0.52 12.66
N SER A 179 16.67 -0.33 12.68
CA SER A 179 16.46 -1.28 13.78
C SER A 179 17.65 -2.24 14.03
N GLN A 180 18.54 -2.42 13.05
CA GLN A 180 19.74 -3.26 13.16
C GLN A 180 20.99 -2.48 13.59
N ASP A 181 20.94 -1.16 13.51
CA ASP A 181 22.08 -0.26 13.70
C ASP A 181 21.56 1.04 14.34
N ALA A 182 21.40 0.98 15.66
CA ALA A 182 20.78 2.05 16.43
C ALA A 182 21.81 3.14 16.75
N GLY A 183 21.46 4.38 16.42
CA GLY A 183 22.30 5.56 16.64
C GLY A 183 22.45 6.40 15.38
N VAL A 184 22.83 7.67 15.56
CA VAL A 184 23.07 8.61 14.46
C VAL A 184 24.48 9.14 14.60
N ASN A 185 25.28 9.00 13.54
CA ASN A 185 26.59 9.61 13.49
C ASN A 185 26.43 11.13 13.30
N ALA A 186 26.69 11.91 14.35
CA ALA A 186 26.56 13.36 14.31
C ALA A 186 27.52 14.03 13.30
N GLN A 187 28.58 13.34 12.86
CA GLN A 187 29.54 13.84 11.86
C GLN A 187 29.18 13.44 10.43
N ALA A 188 28.11 12.66 10.22
CA ALA A 188 27.69 12.29 8.87
C ALA A 188 27.07 13.49 8.15
N ASP A 189 27.49 13.69 6.90
CA ASP A 189 26.82 14.61 5.98
C ASP A 189 25.45 14.05 5.55
N VAL A 190 25.38 12.73 5.40
CA VAL A 190 24.18 12.02 4.93
C VAL A 190 23.88 10.81 5.82
N VAL A 191 22.61 10.66 6.19
CA VAL A 191 22.12 9.52 6.97
C VAL A 191 21.05 8.77 6.18
N VAL A 192 21.31 7.49 5.87
CA VAL A 192 20.34 6.59 5.25
C VAL A 192 19.55 5.88 6.35
N ALA A 193 18.23 6.05 6.36
CA ALA A 193 17.38 5.64 7.47
C ALA A 193 16.15 4.84 7.04
N THR A 194 15.67 4.01 7.96
CA THR A 194 14.31 3.45 7.95
C THR A 194 13.41 4.23 8.91
N SER A 195 12.28 3.63 9.30
CA SER A 195 11.38 4.22 10.30
C SER A 195 11.98 4.51 11.67
N SER A 196 13.18 3.99 11.95
CA SER A 196 13.91 4.22 13.20
C SER A 196 14.32 5.68 13.42
N LEU A 197 14.35 6.52 12.37
CA LEU A 197 14.70 7.95 12.47
C LEU A 197 13.50 8.88 12.22
N GLU A 198 12.28 8.35 12.14
CA GLU A 198 11.05 9.14 11.93
C GLU A 198 10.69 10.00 13.15
N VAL A 199 11.02 9.52 14.34
CA VAL A 199 10.70 10.15 15.63
C VAL A 199 11.88 10.02 16.58
N GLY A 200 11.93 10.91 17.59
CA GLY A 200 12.88 10.78 18.71
C GLY A 200 14.29 11.35 18.49
N TYR A 201 14.63 11.83 17.29
CA TYR A 201 15.90 12.52 17.02
C TYR A 201 15.67 13.91 16.40
N ASN A 202 16.32 14.93 16.96
CA ASN A 202 16.24 16.31 16.51
C ASN A 202 17.64 16.79 16.16
N ASP A 203 17.87 17.11 14.88
CA ASP A 203 19.13 17.66 14.39
C ASP A 203 18.85 18.97 13.64
N PRO A 204 19.32 20.13 14.17
CA PRO A 204 19.03 21.44 13.58
C PRO A 204 19.76 21.66 12.25
N LEU A 205 20.72 20.81 11.88
CA LEU A 205 21.51 20.94 10.66
C LEU A 205 20.83 20.31 9.44
N VAL A 206 19.73 19.57 9.63
CA VAL A 206 19.06 18.86 8.53
C VAL A 206 18.33 19.84 7.63
N GLY A 207 18.90 20.04 6.46
CA GLY A 207 18.41 20.93 5.41
C GLY A 207 17.58 20.25 4.34
N ALA A 208 17.79 18.94 4.15
CA ALA A 208 17.07 18.16 3.15
C ALA A 208 16.65 16.78 3.67
N VAL A 209 15.47 16.35 3.21
CA VAL A 209 14.96 14.99 3.37
C VAL A 209 14.68 14.42 1.98
N LEU A 210 15.11 13.18 1.76
CA LEU A 210 14.79 12.41 0.57
C LEU A 210 13.95 11.18 0.94
N GLN A 211 12.96 10.87 0.12
CA GLN A 211 12.15 9.66 0.22
C GLN A 211 12.37 8.83 -1.06
N HIS A 212 12.87 7.61 -0.90
CA HIS A 212 12.98 6.66 -2.01
C HIS A 212 11.65 5.94 -2.24
N LYS A 213 11.09 6.02 -3.45
CA LYS A 213 9.78 5.51 -3.87
C LYS A 213 8.59 6.19 -3.18
N ALA A 214 7.39 5.95 -3.70
CA ALA A 214 6.17 6.45 -3.08
C ALA A 214 6.07 5.93 -1.63
N PRO A 215 5.73 6.79 -0.65
CA PRO A 215 5.60 6.36 0.74
C PRO A 215 4.47 5.33 0.90
N ASN A 216 4.66 4.36 1.80
CA ASN A 216 3.60 3.39 2.15
C ASN A 216 2.53 3.99 3.07
N ASP A 217 2.93 4.88 3.98
CA ASP A 217 2.06 5.47 5.00
C ASP A 217 2.25 7.00 5.02
N VAL A 218 1.12 7.70 5.12
CA VAL A 218 1.07 9.16 5.03
C VAL A 218 1.57 9.81 6.31
N ALA A 219 1.26 9.25 7.49
CA ALA A 219 1.70 9.79 8.76
C ALA A 219 3.23 9.67 8.91
N SER A 220 3.78 8.50 8.57
CA SER A 220 5.22 8.25 8.49
C SER A 220 5.90 9.23 7.53
N TYR A 221 5.36 9.44 6.33
CA TYR A 221 5.90 10.41 5.37
C TYR A 221 5.95 11.85 5.94
N LEU A 222 4.89 12.29 6.61
CA LEU A 222 4.84 13.60 7.27
C LEU A 222 5.87 13.74 8.40
N GLN A 223 6.08 12.68 9.18
CA GLN A 223 7.10 12.66 10.24
C GLN A 223 8.53 12.73 9.68
N ARG A 224 8.78 12.07 8.54
CA ARG A 224 10.05 12.14 7.79
C ARG A 224 10.27 13.54 7.23
N LYS A 225 9.26 14.09 6.55
CA LYS A 225 9.26 15.45 5.98
C LYS A 225 9.59 16.49 7.05
N GLY A 226 8.98 16.38 8.24
CA GLY A 226 9.26 17.23 9.39
C GLY A 226 10.62 17.05 10.05
N ARG A 227 11.54 16.21 9.54
CA ARG A 227 12.91 16.10 10.07
C ARG A 227 13.80 17.28 9.66
N ALA A 228 13.55 17.92 8.52
CA ALA A 228 14.26 19.13 8.09
C ALA A 228 13.52 20.41 8.53
N GLY A 229 14.22 21.55 8.54
CA GLY A 229 13.59 22.86 8.76
C GLY A 229 13.36 23.22 10.23
N ARG A 230 14.23 22.75 11.15
CA ARG A 230 14.06 22.97 12.59
C ARG A 230 14.36 24.40 13.05
N PRO A 231 15.44 25.07 12.59
CA PRO A 231 15.69 26.47 12.91
C PRO A 231 14.73 27.41 12.17
N ARG A 232 14.34 28.52 12.79
CA ARG A 232 13.61 29.60 12.12
C ARG A 232 14.42 30.16 10.95
N GLY A 233 13.74 30.56 9.88
CA GLY A 233 14.37 31.05 8.65
C GLY A 233 14.94 29.96 7.74
N MET A 234 15.06 28.71 8.20
CA MET A 234 15.47 27.60 7.34
C MET A 234 14.41 27.31 6.26
N ARG A 235 14.86 26.96 5.06
CA ARG A 235 14.03 26.64 3.90
C ARG A 235 14.31 25.21 3.44
N PRO A 236 13.69 24.20 4.09
CA PRO A 236 14.05 22.82 3.88
C PRO A 236 13.61 22.30 2.51
N TRP A 237 14.34 21.29 2.03
CA TRP A 237 14.01 20.53 0.81
C TRP A 237 13.44 19.15 1.15
N MET A 238 12.33 18.79 0.51
CA MET A 238 11.75 17.44 0.53
C MET A 238 11.73 16.89 -0.89
N LEU A 239 12.56 15.87 -1.17
CA LEU A 239 12.62 15.22 -2.49
C LEU A 239 11.99 13.84 -2.42
N VAL A 240 11.12 13.51 -3.36
CA VAL A 240 10.57 12.16 -3.51
C VAL A 240 11.00 11.60 -4.86
N VAL A 241 11.73 10.49 -4.87
CA VAL A 241 12.25 9.88 -6.10
C VAL A 241 11.37 8.70 -6.50
N LEU A 242 10.71 8.80 -7.65
CA LEU A 242 9.66 7.90 -8.14
C LEU A 242 10.05 7.25 -9.46
N SER A 243 9.74 5.97 -9.63
CA SER A 243 9.85 5.28 -10.92
C SER A 243 8.63 5.51 -11.83
N GLU A 244 8.79 5.19 -13.11
CA GLU A 244 7.71 5.22 -14.12
C GLU A 244 6.80 3.98 -14.11
N PHE A 245 6.76 3.24 -13.01
CA PHE A 245 6.00 1.99 -12.92
C PHE A 245 5.14 1.90 -11.65
N GLY A 246 4.08 1.10 -11.75
CA GLY A 246 3.23 0.72 -10.62
C GLY A 246 2.76 1.90 -9.77
N ARG A 247 2.86 1.76 -8.44
CA ARG A 247 2.45 2.79 -7.48
C ARG A 247 3.21 4.10 -7.64
N ASP A 248 4.49 4.04 -8.01
CA ASP A 248 5.31 5.24 -8.14
C ASP A 248 4.83 6.12 -9.31
N ARG A 249 4.46 5.52 -10.45
CA ARG A 249 3.87 6.23 -11.60
C ARG A 249 2.59 6.94 -11.19
N VAL A 250 1.72 6.24 -10.46
CA VAL A 250 0.46 6.84 -9.96
C VAL A 250 0.76 7.99 -9.00
N ALA A 251 1.69 7.82 -8.07
CA ALA A 251 2.10 8.88 -7.14
C ALA A 251 2.72 10.08 -7.86
N PHE A 252 3.48 9.87 -8.93
CA PHE A 252 4.04 10.97 -9.74
C PHE A 252 2.94 11.68 -10.52
N GLN A 253 2.00 10.96 -11.12
CA GLN A 253 0.87 11.56 -11.84
C GLN A 253 -0.12 12.27 -10.90
N ARG A 254 -0.11 11.93 -9.61
CA ARG A 254 -0.90 12.53 -8.53
C ARG A 254 -0.01 13.11 -7.42
N TYR A 255 1.02 13.86 -7.80
CA TYR A 255 2.01 14.38 -6.85
C TYR A 255 1.42 15.33 -5.79
N GLU A 256 0.18 15.80 -5.98
CA GLU A 256 -0.61 16.55 -5.00
C GLU A 256 -0.72 15.83 -3.65
N GLY A 257 -0.83 14.49 -3.66
CA GLY A 257 -0.87 13.68 -2.44
C GLY A 257 0.44 13.68 -1.65
N LEU A 258 1.57 14.02 -2.30
CA LEU A 258 2.87 14.23 -1.64
C LEU A 258 3.03 15.67 -1.15
N MET A 259 2.44 16.64 -1.86
CA MET A 259 2.50 18.05 -1.50
C MET A 259 1.68 18.36 -0.25
N SER A 260 0.44 17.87 -0.22
CA SER A 260 -0.50 18.12 0.87
C SER A 260 -1.17 16.83 1.34
N PRO A 261 -0.41 15.93 1.99
CA PRO A 261 -0.91 14.66 2.49
C PRO A 261 -2.04 14.80 3.51
N GLU A 262 -3.09 13.97 3.39
CA GLU A 262 -4.21 13.90 4.33
C GLU A 262 -4.03 12.73 5.31
N ILE A 263 -4.07 13.03 6.62
CA ILE A 263 -4.01 12.00 7.66
C ILE A 263 -5.43 11.55 8.01
N LYS A 264 -5.68 10.23 7.93
CA LYS A 264 -6.95 9.64 8.38
C LYS A 264 -7.04 9.62 9.90
N ARG A 265 -8.26 9.74 10.45
CA ARG A 265 -8.50 9.59 11.90
C ARG A 265 -8.11 8.17 12.33
N GLN A 266 -7.14 8.07 13.23
CA GLN A 266 -6.73 6.80 13.82
C GLN A 266 -7.43 6.59 15.17
N GLY A 267 -7.91 5.38 15.40
CA GLY A 267 -8.47 4.96 16.69
C GLY A 267 -7.52 4.01 17.42
N LEU A 268 -7.67 3.90 18.74
CA LEU A 268 -7.07 2.81 19.49
C LEU A 268 -8.03 1.61 19.48
N PRO A 269 -7.53 0.36 19.27
CA PRO A 269 -8.37 -0.84 19.21
C PRO A 269 -8.82 -1.29 20.62
N LEU A 270 -9.34 -0.38 21.44
CA LEU A 270 -9.72 -0.65 22.84
C LEU A 270 -10.82 -1.69 22.96
N GLY A 271 -11.72 -1.79 21.97
CA GLY A 271 -12.78 -2.80 21.90
C GLY A 271 -12.31 -4.17 21.40
N ASN A 272 -11.05 -4.30 20.97
CA ASN A 272 -10.53 -5.56 20.47
C ASN A 272 -10.25 -6.53 21.64
N GLN A 273 -11.04 -7.61 21.73
CA GLN A 273 -10.91 -8.61 22.80
C GLN A 273 -9.54 -9.28 22.83
N HIS A 274 -8.87 -9.47 21.69
CA HIS A 274 -7.52 -10.04 21.63
C HIS A 274 -6.50 -9.15 22.33
N VAL A 275 -6.51 -7.85 22.02
CA VAL A 275 -5.68 -6.84 22.69
C VAL A 275 -6.04 -6.74 24.18
N GLN A 276 -7.34 -6.76 24.52
CA GLN A 276 -7.79 -6.74 25.91
C GLN A 276 -7.28 -7.97 26.69
N LYS A 277 -7.30 -9.17 26.10
CA LYS A 277 -6.77 -10.40 26.71
C LYS A 277 -5.27 -10.33 26.95
N MET A 278 -4.49 -9.77 26.02
CA MET A 278 -3.06 -9.50 26.25
C MET A 278 -2.83 -8.57 27.44
N GLN A 279 -3.58 -7.46 27.49
CA GLN A 279 -3.47 -6.51 28.58
C GLN A 279 -3.95 -7.11 29.91
N ALA A 280 -4.97 -7.98 29.88
CA ALA A 280 -5.46 -8.72 31.03
C ALA A 280 -4.44 -9.76 31.53
N ALA A 281 -3.70 -10.44 30.65
CA ALA A 281 -2.62 -11.33 31.03
C ALA A 281 -1.51 -10.57 31.78
N MET A 282 -1.08 -9.42 31.24
CA MET A 282 -0.10 -8.55 31.91
C MET A 282 -0.66 -7.99 33.24
N ALA A 283 -1.91 -7.55 33.28
CA ALA A 283 -2.56 -7.05 34.49
C ALA A 283 -2.75 -8.15 35.56
N THR A 284 -2.97 -9.40 35.13
CA THR A 284 -3.02 -10.55 36.04
C THR A 284 -1.66 -10.80 36.70
N LEU A 285 -0.56 -10.67 35.95
CA LEU A 285 0.79 -10.74 36.53
C LEU A 285 1.05 -9.57 37.50
N ASP A 286 0.58 -8.36 37.18
CA ASP A 286 0.65 -7.20 38.09
C ASP A 286 -0.10 -7.49 39.40
N TRP A 287 -1.31 -8.04 39.31
CA TRP A 287 -2.13 -8.43 40.46
C TRP A 287 -1.48 -9.54 41.30
N ILE A 288 -0.94 -10.58 40.65
CA ILE A 288 -0.20 -11.66 41.33
C ILE A 288 0.99 -11.07 42.10
N SER A 289 1.76 -10.18 41.47
CA SER A 289 2.91 -9.51 42.09
C SER A 289 2.48 -8.70 43.33
N LYS A 290 1.42 -7.90 43.22
CA LYS A 290 0.87 -7.09 44.32
C LYS A 290 0.31 -7.96 45.46
N THR A 291 -0.49 -8.97 45.13
CA THR A 291 -1.20 -9.81 46.11
C THR A 291 -0.27 -10.80 46.81
N GLY A 292 0.67 -11.38 46.08
CA GLY A 292 1.64 -12.34 46.61
C GLY A 292 2.94 -11.71 47.13
N SER A 293 3.09 -10.38 47.05
CA SER A 293 4.31 -9.66 47.44
C SER A 293 5.58 -10.18 46.73
N PHE A 294 5.44 -10.61 45.47
CA PHE A 294 6.57 -11.10 44.65
C PHE A 294 7.32 -9.92 44.04
N LYS A 295 8.66 -9.94 44.14
CA LYS A 295 9.54 -8.90 43.58
C LYS A 295 9.52 -8.83 42.06
N ASP A 296 9.57 -9.99 41.38
CA ASP A 296 9.60 -10.06 39.91
C ASP A 296 8.96 -11.35 39.39
N VAL A 297 7.63 -11.34 39.24
CA VAL A 297 6.88 -12.48 38.68
C VAL A 297 7.28 -12.74 37.23
N CYS A 298 7.55 -11.69 36.44
CA CYS A 298 7.93 -11.85 35.04
C CYS A 298 9.29 -12.56 34.92
N GLY A 299 10.29 -12.15 35.69
CA GLY A 299 11.58 -12.83 35.76
C GLY A 299 11.47 -14.28 36.20
N MET A 300 10.61 -14.56 37.19
CA MET A 300 10.33 -15.93 37.64
C MET A 300 9.76 -16.82 36.53
N LEU A 301 8.90 -16.28 35.65
CA LEU A 301 8.29 -17.04 34.57
C LEU A 301 9.18 -17.19 33.33
N ARG A 302 10.12 -16.27 33.11
CA ARG A 302 11.08 -16.30 31.98
C ARG A 302 12.18 -17.34 32.14
N LYS A 303 12.57 -17.66 33.39
CA LYS A 303 13.71 -18.53 33.67
C LYS A 303 13.30 -19.69 34.59
N PRO A 304 13.50 -20.95 34.19
CA PRO A 304 13.33 -22.07 35.09
C PRO A 304 14.39 -22.01 36.20
N GLU A 305 13.96 -21.97 37.46
CA GLU A 305 14.87 -22.04 38.61
C GLU A 305 15.35 -23.48 38.81
N ARG A 306 16.66 -23.67 38.65
CA ARG A 306 17.32 -24.99 38.72
C ARG A 306 17.64 -25.42 40.15
N ASP A 307 17.70 -24.47 41.09
CA ASP A 307 17.88 -24.77 42.51
C ASP A 307 16.55 -25.20 43.15
N ALA A 308 16.46 -26.47 43.54
CA ALA A 308 15.25 -27.06 44.10
C ALA A 308 14.76 -26.36 45.39
N GLN A 309 15.67 -25.83 46.22
CA GLN A 309 15.30 -25.13 47.46
C GLN A 309 14.75 -23.73 47.15
N LYS A 310 15.39 -23.00 46.24
CA LYS A 310 14.89 -21.70 45.76
C LYS A 310 13.57 -21.87 45.03
N PHE A 311 13.44 -22.90 44.20
CA PHE A 311 12.21 -23.23 43.50
C PHE A 311 11.06 -23.42 44.51
N LYS A 312 11.26 -24.29 45.51
CA LYS A 312 10.26 -24.54 46.55
C LYS A 312 9.93 -23.27 47.36
N ARG A 313 10.93 -22.44 47.68
CA ARG A 313 10.73 -21.22 48.47
C ARG A 313 9.93 -20.14 47.72
N TYR A 314 10.23 -19.93 46.43
CA TYR A 314 9.68 -18.79 45.68
C TYR A 314 8.49 -19.16 44.78
N TYR A 315 8.45 -20.39 44.24
CA TYR A 315 7.43 -20.80 43.26
C TYR A 315 6.25 -21.53 43.88
N THR A 316 6.43 -22.25 45.00
CA THR A 316 5.29 -22.87 45.71
C THR A 316 4.22 -21.84 46.13
N PRO A 317 4.57 -20.67 46.72
CA PRO A 317 3.56 -19.65 47.02
C PRO A 317 2.84 -19.11 45.78
N LEU A 318 3.54 -18.97 44.64
CA LEU A 318 2.96 -18.55 43.38
C LEU A 318 1.94 -19.58 42.86
N MET A 319 2.31 -20.87 42.89
CA MET A 319 1.42 -21.96 42.51
C MET A 319 0.17 -22.02 43.39
N THR A 320 0.32 -21.87 44.72
CA THR A 320 -0.82 -21.85 45.65
C THR A 320 -1.78 -20.69 45.35
N LEU A 321 -1.25 -19.49 45.09
CA LEU A 321 -2.10 -18.34 44.74
C LEU A 321 -2.87 -18.56 43.43
N ILE A 322 -2.23 -19.12 42.41
CA ILE A 322 -2.90 -19.44 41.13
C ILE A 322 -3.99 -20.50 41.36
N GLU A 323 -3.70 -21.55 42.14
CA GLU A 323 -4.68 -22.59 42.47
C GLU A 323 -5.88 -22.05 43.26
N GLU A 324 -5.67 -21.11 44.19
CA GLU A 324 -6.76 -20.42 44.91
C GLU A 324 -7.65 -19.62 43.97
N VAL A 325 -7.09 -18.93 42.98
CA VAL A 325 -7.87 -18.22 41.95
C VAL A 325 -8.69 -19.19 41.10
N LEU A 326 -8.07 -20.29 40.64
CA LEU A 326 -8.74 -21.29 39.80
C LEU A 326 -9.84 -22.06 40.53
N LYS A 327 -9.74 -22.23 41.85
CA LYS A 327 -10.79 -22.83 42.69
C LYS A 327 -12.01 -21.92 42.90
N GLY A 328 -11.89 -20.64 42.54
CA GLY A 328 -12.95 -19.65 42.68
C GLY A 328 -13.04 -19.00 44.08
N GLY A 329 -14.09 -18.20 44.29
CA GLY A 329 -14.34 -17.53 45.57
C GLY A 329 -13.60 -16.20 45.72
N ARG A 330 -13.07 -15.91 46.92
CA ARG A 330 -12.56 -14.56 47.26
C ARG A 330 -11.41 -14.10 46.36
N LYS A 331 -10.40 -14.94 46.12
CA LYS A 331 -9.22 -14.57 45.31
C LYS A 331 -9.57 -14.35 43.84
N GLN A 332 -10.49 -15.14 43.30
CA GLN A 332 -11.02 -14.91 41.97
C GLN A 332 -11.75 -13.56 41.90
N ASN A 333 -12.63 -13.25 42.85
CA ASN A 333 -13.35 -11.97 42.88
C ASN A 333 -12.41 -10.77 43.05
N GLU A 334 -11.32 -10.91 43.81
CA GLU A 334 -10.26 -9.89 43.93
C GLU A 334 -9.57 -9.64 42.57
N LEU A 335 -9.24 -10.71 41.82
CA LEU A 335 -8.66 -10.58 40.47
C LEU A 335 -9.65 -9.95 39.48
N ILE A 336 -10.93 -10.36 39.49
CA ILE A 336 -11.96 -9.83 38.59
C ILE A 336 -12.10 -8.32 38.77
N ARG A 337 -12.22 -7.85 40.03
CA ARG A 337 -12.29 -6.42 40.34
C ARG A 337 -11.02 -5.68 39.90
N TYR A 338 -9.86 -6.26 40.17
CA TYR A 338 -8.60 -5.65 39.74
C TYR A 338 -8.53 -5.49 38.22
N LEU A 339 -8.96 -6.49 37.44
CA LEU A 339 -8.98 -6.42 35.98
C LEU A 339 -10.01 -5.41 35.46
N GLN A 340 -11.20 -5.36 36.07
CA GLN A 340 -12.23 -4.34 35.78
C GLN A 340 -11.64 -2.92 35.91
N ASP A 341 -10.99 -2.66 37.04
CA ASP A 341 -10.41 -1.34 37.33
C ASP A 341 -9.17 -1.05 36.44
N ALA A 342 -8.27 -2.03 36.28
CA ALA A 342 -7.02 -1.87 35.53
C ALA A 342 -7.23 -1.60 34.05
N LEU A 343 -8.29 -2.16 33.46
CA LEU A 343 -8.61 -2.07 32.04
C LEU A 343 -9.77 -1.11 31.74
N GLN A 344 -10.54 -0.71 32.76
CA GLN A 344 -11.78 0.08 32.65
C GLN A 344 -12.79 -0.59 31.71
N LEU A 345 -13.14 -1.84 32.02
CA LEU A 345 -14.03 -2.64 31.19
C LEU A 345 -15.35 -2.92 31.92
N SER A 346 -16.43 -3.03 31.13
CA SER A 346 -17.74 -3.45 31.64
C SER A 346 -17.70 -4.88 32.15
N GLU A 347 -18.66 -5.25 33.00
CA GLU A 347 -18.79 -6.60 33.53
C GLU A 347 -18.87 -7.66 32.41
N ASN A 348 -19.66 -7.40 31.37
CA ASN A 348 -19.78 -8.29 30.21
C ASN A 348 -18.46 -8.47 29.45
N ALA A 349 -17.70 -7.39 29.25
CA ALA A 349 -16.41 -7.46 28.56
C ALA A 349 -15.38 -8.30 29.36
N ILE A 350 -15.38 -8.15 30.69
CA ILE A 350 -14.50 -8.91 31.58
C ILE A 350 -14.85 -10.39 31.60
N LEU A 351 -16.15 -10.75 31.62
CA LEU A 351 -16.56 -12.15 31.49
C LEU A 351 -16.04 -12.78 30.20
N GLY A 352 -16.09 -12.05 29.08
CA GLY A 352 -15.51 -12.50 27.81
C GLY A 352 -14.00 -12.74 27.89
N ILE A 353 -13.25 -11.85 28.54
CA ILE A 353 -11.79 -12.00 28.74
C ILE A 353 -11.45 -13.20 29.63
N LEU A 354 -12.24 -13.43 30.67
CA LEU A 354 -11.99 -14.50 31.63
C LEU A 354 -12.26 -15.88 31.04
N TRP A 355 -13.29 -16.01 30.20
CA TRP A 355 -13.87 -17.31 29.83
C TRP A 355 -13.98 -17.59 28.34
N SER A 356 -14.11 -16.59 27.46
CA SER A 356 -14.29 -16.84 26.03
C SER A 356 -12.95 -17.20 25.37
N PRO A 357 -12.91 -18.25 24.53
CA PRO A 357 -11.71 -18.60 23.77
C PRO A 357 -11.42 -17.59 22.65
N PRO A 358 -10.20 -17.57 22.10
CA PRO A 358 -8.99 -18.21 22.62
C PRO A 358 -8.30 -17.32 23.67
N ARG A 359 -7.29 -17.85 24.37
CA ARG A 359 -6.45 -17.14 25.35
C ARG A 359 -7.22 -16.56 26.54
N SER A 360 -8.25 -17.26 26.98
CA SER A 360 -9.01 -16.85 28.17
C SER A 360 -8.13 -16.88 29.43
N ILE A 361 -8.34 -15.94 30.35
CA ILE A 361 -7.50 -15.85 31.56
C ILE A 361 -7.69 -17.08 32.47
N MET A 362 -8.94 -17.55 32.62
CA MET A 362 -9.28 -18.62 33.55
C MET A 362 -9.11 -20.03 32.96
N LEU A 363 -9.35 -20.22 31.66
CA LEU A 363 -9.28 -21.57 31.04
C LEU A 363 -7.94 -21.86 30.38
N GLU A 364 -7.16 -20.83 30.00
CA GLU A 364 -5.91 -21.02 29.25
C GLU A 364 -4.70 -20.38 29.95
N PHE A 365 -4.71 -19.07 30.24
CA PHE A 365 -3.51 -18.37 30.74
C PHE A 365 -3.03 -18.88 32.11
N LEU A 366 -3.88 -18.82 33.14
CA LEU A 366 -3.53 -19.28 34.48
C LEU A 366 -3.26 -20.79 34.53
N PRO A 367 -4.07 -21.65 33.88
CA PRO A 367 -3.76 -23.08 33.77
C PRO A 367 -2.43 -23.38 33.08
N THR A 368 -2.08 -22.66 32.00
CA THR A 368 -0.80 -22.84 31.30
C THR A 368 0.38 -22.45 32.19
N ILE A 369 0.30 -21.32 32.90
CA ILE A 369 1.34 -20.95 33.89
C ILE A 369 1.46 -22.04 34.95
N LEU A 370 0.35 -22.48 35.54
CA LEU A 370 0.37 -23.50 36.59
C LEU A 370 0.95 -24.83 36.09
N ARG A 371 0.59 -25.25 34.88
CA ARG A 371 1.13 -26.45 34.23
C ARG A 371 2.65 -26.34 34.05
N ASN A 372 3.11 -25.23 33.51
CA ASN A 372 4.53 -24.98 33.29
C ASN A 372 5.31 -24.97 34.60
N LEU A 373 4.78 -24.35 35.66
CA LEU A 373 5.39 -24.39 36.99
C LEU A 373 5.43 -25.81 37.57
N LYS A 374 4.33 -26.57 37.48
CA LYS A 374 4.27 -27.95 37.99
C LYS A 374 5.19 -28.91 37.24
N SER A 375 5.40 -28.68 35.95
CA SER A 375 6.26 -29.53 35.12
C SER A 375 7.72 -29.07 35.11
N HIS A 376 8.09 -28.03 35.86
CA HIS A 376 9.41 -27.38 35.77
C HIS A 376 9.75 -26.98 34.33
N TRP A 377 8.73 -26.52 33.59
CA TRP A 377 8.79 -26.27 32.15
C TRP A 377 9.43 -27.43 31.40
N ALA A 378 9.07 -28.67 31.72
CA ALA A 378 9.48 -29.85 30.99
C ALA A 378 8.25 -30.59 30.45
N VAL A 379 8.43 -31.27 29.31
CA VAL A 379 7.47 -32.22 28.73
C VAL A 379 8.22 -33.53 28.55
N ASN A 380 7.72 -34.62 29.15
CA ASN A 380 8.36 -35.95 29.11
C ASN A 380 9.84 -35.95 29.55
N GLY A 381 10.21 -35.12 30.53
CA GLY A 381 11.58 -35.02 31.05
C GLY A 381 12.54 -34.19 30.19
N VAL A 382 12.06 -33.59 29.10
CA VAL A 382 12.82 -32.67 28.25
C VAL A 382 12.34 -31.23 28.55
N GLU A 383 13.27 -30.29 28.77
CA GLU A 383 12.93 -28.87 28.92
C GLU A 383 12.08 -28.40 27.70
N TRP A 384 11.04 -27.63 27.99
CA TRP A 384 10.02 -27.20 27.05
C TRP A 384 10.64 -26.39 25.92
N ALA A 385 10.43 -26.79 24.67
CA ALA A 385 11.10 -26.20 23.50
C ALA A 385 10.85 -24.68 23.32
N ALA A 386 9.76 -24.15 23.88
CA ALA A 386 9.46 -22.70 23.86
C ALA A 386 10.30 -21.88 24.86
N LEU A 387 10.90 -22.53 25.88
CA LEU A 387 12.07 -22.00 26.58
C LEU A 387 13.31 -22.40 25.77
N ARG A 388 13.54 -21.75 24.61
CA ARG A 388 14.75 -22.03 23.81
C ARG A 388 15.99 -21.98 24.72
N ALA A 389 16.80 -23.04 24.69
CA ALA A 389 18.07 -23.06 25.42
C ALA A 389 18.97 -21.91 24.92
N PRO A 390 19.71 -21.21 25.80
CA PRO A 390 20.70 -20.23 25.36
C PRO A 390 21.73 -20.92 24.47
N GLN A 391 21.87 -20.46 23.23
CA GLN A 391 23.10 -20.70 22.47
C GLN A 391 24.18 -19.80 23.05
N ALA A 392 25.26 -20.41 23.53
CA ALA A 392 26.42 -19.70 24.02
C ALA A 392 27.22 -19.17 22.83
N ASP A 393 26.90 -17.97 22.38
CA ASP A 393 27.86 -17.16 21.63
C ASP A 393 28.84 -16.57 22.65
N GLY A 394 30.15 -16.66 22.37
CA GLY A 394 31.26 -16.44 23.30
C GLY A 394 31.39 -15.05 23.94
N ASP A 395 30.39 -14.17 23.82
CA ASP A 395 30.34 -12.85 24.47
C ASP A 395 28.94 -12.60 25.06
N GLY A 396 28.70 -13.11 26.27
CA GLY A 396 27.55 -12.76 27.11
C GLY A 396 26.24 -13.50 26.81
N GLU A 397 25.67 -14.14 27.83
CA GLU A 397 24.38 -14.83 27.78
C GLU A 397 23.20 -13.88 27.49
N GLN A 398 22.93 -13.56 26.23
CA GLN A 398 21.67 -12.91 25.85
C GLN A 398 20.55 -13.95 25.77
N HIS A 399 19.63 -13.89 26.73
CA HIS A 399 18.42 -14.72 26.74
C HIS A 399 17.51 -14.27 25.59
N LYS A 400 17.34 -15.09 24.55
CA LYS A 400 16.59 -14.71 23.32
C LYS A 400 15.06 -14.62 23.51
N THR A 401 14.47 -15.10 24.60
CA THR A 401 13.03 -14.89 24.90
C THR A 401 12.84 -13.91 26.06
N THR A 402 12.27 -12.74 25.75
CA THR A 402 11.99 -11.67 26.74
C THR A 402 10.55 -11.68 27.26
N SER A 403 9.67 -12.56 26.78
CA SER A 403 8.28 -12.64 27.25
C SER A 403 8.11 -13.64 28.41
N PRO A 404 7.38 -13.29 29.49
CA PRO A 404 7.08 -14.21 30.59
C PRO A 404 6.05 -15.30 30.23
N ALA A 405 5.26 -15.10 29.17
CA ALA A 405 4.28 -16.07 28.68
C ALA A 405 4.05 -15.85 27.18
N PRO A 406 4.94 -16.35 26.29
CA PRO A 406 4.96 -16.00 24.87
C PRO A 406 3.62 -16.20 24.15
N GLU A 407 2.85 -17.23 24.49
CA GLU A 407 1.52 -17.53 23.90
C GLU A 407 0.43 -16.48 24.22
N PHE A 408 0.66 -15.62 25.22
CA PHE A 408 -0.33 -14.67 25.78
C PHE A 408 0.19 -13.23 25.87
N ILE A 409 1.51 -13.06 25.89
CA ILE A 409 2.20 -11.79 26.05
C ILE A 409 3.26 -11.71 24.95
N PRO A 410 3.17 -10.74 24.02
CA PRO A 410 4.15 -10.61 22.96
C PRO A 410 5.50 -10.15 23.51
N GLN A 411 6.60 -10.45 22.80
CA GLN A 411 7.93 -10.02 23.21
C GLN A 411 8.08 -8.49 23.13
N ASN A 412 7.51 -7.88 22.09
CA ASN A 412 7.49 -6.44 21.86
C ASN A 412 6.04 -5.93 21.84
N LEU A 413 5.84 -4.63 22.11
CA LEU A 413 4.50 -4.02 22.25
C LEU A 413 3.59 -4.19 21.00
N PHE A 414 4.18 -4.44 19.83
CA PHE A 414 3.49 -4.55 18.53
C PHE A 414 3.84 -5.83 17.76
N SER A 415 4.45 -6.83 18.40
CA SER A 415 4.69 -8.12 17.74
C SER A 415 3.47 -9.02 17.88
N GLU A 416 3.19 -9.84 16.87
CA GLU A 416 2.14 -10.87 16.91
C GLU A 416 2.43 -11.91 18.02
N LEU A 417 1.38 -12.48 18.63
CA LEU A 417 1.51 -13.39 19.78
C LEU A 417 2.02 -14.79 19.42
N ASN A 418 1.57 -15.32 18.28
CA ASN A 418 1.86 -16.68 17.83
C ASN A 418 2.57 -16.63 16.48
N LEU A 419 3.76 -16.02 16.42
CA LEU A 419 4.59 -16.16 15.23
C LEU A 419 5.20 -17.56 15.22
N PRO A 420 4.87 -18.41 14.22
CA PRO A 420 5.88 -19.37 13.81
C PRO A 420 7.10 -18.57 13.40
N GLU A 421 8.17 -18.71 14.15
CA GLU A 421 9.46 -18.09 13.87
C GLU A 421 10.24 -18.99 12.91
N LEU A 422 11.05 -18.36 12.06
CA LEU A 422 11.91 -19.03 11.11
C LEU A 422 13.35 -18.55 11.35
N ASP A 423 14.21 -19.47 11.75
CA ASP A 423 15.62 -19.19 12.01
C ASP A 423 16.40 -19.17 10.69
N ILE A 424 17.16 -18.10 10.46
CA ILE A 424 17.91 -17.88 9.23
C ILE A 424 19.38 -18.07 9.52
N ARG A 425 19.98 -19.09 8.91
CA ARG A 425 21.43 -19.27 8.93
C ARG A 425 22.07 -18.30 7.95
N LEU A 426 23.05 -17.54 8.42
CA LEU A 426 23.83 -16.57 7.67
C LEU A 426 25.32 -16.95 7.70
N MET A 427 26.01 -16.81 6.56
CA MET A 427 27.45 -17.09 6.49
C MET A 427 28.23 -15.77 6.52
N ARG A 428 29.05 -15.54 7.56
CA ARG A 428 29.70 -14.25 7.85
C ARG A 428 31.22 -14.35 8.00
N GLY A 429 31.90 -13.22 7.79
CA GLY A 429 33.37 -13.15 7.85
C GLY A 429 34.08 -13.86 6.70
N ARG A 430 35.43 -13.88 6.76
CA ARG A 430 36.29 -14.56 5.78
C ARG A 430 36.21 -16.07 5.89
N ASP A 431 36.08 -16.58 7.11
CA ASP A 431 36.04 -18.01 7.42
C ASP A 431 34.63 -18.60 7.31
N ASN A 432 33.64 -17.83 6.82
CA ASN A 432 32.25 -18.26 6.68
C ASN A 432 31.66 -18.84 7.98
N VAL A 433 31.85 -18.13 9.09
CA VAL A 433 31.27 -18.48 10.38
C VAL A 433 29.76 -18.34 10.32
N GLU A 434 29.05 -19.33 10.88
CA GLU A 434 27.60 -19.29 10.98
C GLU A 434 27.15 -18.21 11.99
N GLN A 435 26.19 -17.40 11.57
CA GLN A 435 25.43 -16.49 12.42
C GLN A 435 23.95 -16.78 12.22
N TRP A 436 23.16 -16.67 13.28
CA TRP A 436 21.73 -16.98 13.25
C TRP A 436 20.88 -15.76 13.57
N GLU A 437 19.90 -15.48 12.71
CA GLU A 437 18.88 -14.43 12.89
C GLU A 437 17.49 -15.05 12.87
N THR A 438 16.46 -14.34 13.33
CA THR A 438 15.09 -14.87 13.36
C THR A 438 14.11 -13.90 12.68
N LEU A 439 13.18 -14.44 11.91
CA LEU A 439 12.07 -13.70 11.29
C LEU A 439 10.74 -14.40 11.55
N SER A 440 9.62 -13.68 11.39
CA SER A 440 8.33 -14.34 11.20
C SER A 440 8.39 -15.29 9.99
N PHE A 441 7.71 -16.43 10.08
CA PHE A 441 7.69 -17.46 9.03
C PHE A 441 7.41 -16.88 7.63
N TRP A 442 6.31 -16.15 7.49
CA TRP A 442 5.88 -15.60 6.21
C TRP A 442 6.87 -14.56 5.66
N GLN A 443 7.45 -13.73 6.53
CA GLN A 443 8.48 -12.76 6.12
C GLN A 443 9.77 -13.46 5.71
N GLY A 444 10.21 -14.47 6.46
CA GLY A 444 11.43 -15.22 6.18
C GLY A 444 11.35 -15.98 4.86
N MET A 445 10.24 -16.69 4.62
CA MET A 445 9.99 -17.37 3.35
C MET A 445 9.98 -16.40 2.16
N ARG A 446 9.39 -15.20 2.31
CA ARG A 446 9.36 -14.19 1.26
C ARG A 446 10.74 -13.54 1.01
N GLU A 447 11.47 -13.20 2.07
CA GLU A 447 12.77 -12.53 1.97
C GLU A 447 13.83 -13.43 1.34
N PHE A 448 13.80 -14.73 1.69
CA PHE A 448 14.73 -15.76 1.21
C PHE A 448 14.06 -16.73 0.24
N ALA A 449 13.12 -16.25 -0.57
CA ALA A 449 12.55 -17.03 -1.67
C ALA A 449 13.69 -17.54 -2.57
N PRO A 450 13.70 -18.82 -2.98
CA PRO A 450 14.78 -19.39 -3.78
C PRO A 450 15.14 -18.55 -5.01
N GLY A 451 16.43 -18.25 -5.18
CA GLY A 451 16.97 -17.41 -6.25
C GLY A 451 16.97 -15.90 -6.01
N ARG A 452 16.32 -15.40 -4.94
CA ARG A 452 16.36 -13.98 -4.55
C ARG A 452 17.67 -13.64 -3.84
N LEU A 453 18.29 -12.52 -4.22
CA LEU A 453 19.42 -11.93 -3.49
C LEU A 453 18.92 -10.95 -2.43
N SER A 454 19.20 -11.23 -1.16
CA SER A 454 18.84 -10.37 -0.02
C SER A 454 20.07 -9.72 0.60
N LYS A 455 20.00 -8.39 0.79
CA LYS A 455 20.94 -7.59 1.59
C LYS A 455 20.36 -7.20 2.94
N ARG A 456 19.25 -7.80 3.37
CA ARG A 456 18.62 -7.51 4.68
C ARG A 456 19.61 -7.57 5.84
N TYR A 457 20.54 -8.52 5.83
CA TYR A 457 21.56 -8.70 6.87
C TYR A 457 22.99 -8.39 6.38
N ALA A 458 23.13 -7.67 5.26
CA ALA A 458 24.41 -7.15 4.78
C ALA A 458 24.79 -5.87 5.56
N ILE A 459 24.89 -5.97 6.89
CA ILE A 459 25.03 -4.81 7.77
C ILE A 459 26.41 -4.17 7.64
N ARG A 460 27.45 -5.01 7.69
CA ARG A 460 28.87 -4.60 7.83
C ARG A 460 29.64 -4.54 6.53
N SER A 461 29.24 -5.32 5.52
CA SER A 461 29.94 -5.39 4.24
C SER A 461 28.96 -5.67 3.11
N ASN A 462 29.17 -4.98 1.99
CA ASN A 462 28.41 -5.17 0.76
C ASN A 462 28.51 -6.61 0.21
N SER A 463 29.62 -7.30 0.48
CA SER A 463 29.86 -8.69 0.05
C SER A 463 29.03 -9.73 0.82
N SER A 464 28.35 -9.35 1.90
CA SER A 464 27.51 -10.26 2.71
C SER A 464 26.08 -10.39 2.15
N THR A 465 25.96 -10.64 0.85
CA THR A 465 24.67 -10.84 0.17
C THR A 465 24.25 -12.30 0.28
N ASP A 466 23.07 -12.54 0.82
CA ASP A 466 22.55 -13.87 1.13
C ASP A 466 21.54 -14.30 0.05
N TRP A 467 21.49 -15.60 -0.22
CA TRP A 467 20.48 -16.22 -1.09
C TRP A 467 20.21 -17.66 -0.70
N LEU A 468 19.13 -18.21 -1.22
CA LEU A 468 18.73 -19.60 -1.04
C LEU A 468 18.70 -20.28 -2.42
N VAL A 469 19.56 -21.27 -2.63
CA VAL A 469 19.64 -22.10 -3.85
C VAL A 469 20.16 -23.48 -3.47
N PRO A 470 19.91 -24.53 -4.27
CA PRO A 470 20.53 -25.84 -4.08
C PRO A 470 22.07 -25.77 -4.10
N GLU A 471 22.76 -26.62 -3.34
CA GLU A 471 24.23 -26.58 -3.21
C GLU A 471 24.95 -26.79 -4.56
N ALA A 472 24.39 -27.64 -5.41
CA ALA A 472 24.91 -27.93 -6.75
C ALA A 472 24.49 -26.90 -7.81
N TYR A 473 23.63 -25.94 -7.47
CA TYR A 473 23.11 -24.99 -8.44
C TYR A 473 24.17 -23.95 -8.82
N VAL A 474 24.53 -23.95 -10.11
CA VAL A 474 25.39 -22.93 -10.70
C VAL A 474 24.54 -22.10 -11.67
N PRO A 475 24.43 -20.77 -11.46
CA PRO A 475 23.68 -19.93 -12.38
C PRO A 475 24.30 -19.95 -13.78
N VAL A 476 23.49 -20.28 -14.78
CA VAL A 476 23.84 -20.24 -16.21
C VAL A 476 22.74 -19.50 -16.97
N ALA A 477 23.14 -18.56 -17.84
CA ALA A 477 22.23 -17.84 -18.71
C ALA A 477 21.62 -18.77 -19.78
N THR A 478 20.30 -18.69 -19.97
CA THR A 478 19.55 -19.46 -20.98
C THR A 478 18.35 -18.66 -21.47
N ASP A 479 17.94 -18.88 -22.72
CA ASP A 479 16.82 -18.16 -23.36
C ASP A 479 15.42 -18.62 -22.90
N GLY A 480 15.34 -19.66 -22.06
CA GLY A 480 14.07 -20.19 -21.54
C GLY A 480 14.07 -20.46 -20.05
N ARG A 481 12.91 -20.89 -19.54
CA ARG A 481 12.73 -21.27 -18.13
C ARG A 481 13.45 -22.59 -17.84
N GLN A 482 14.36 -22.57 -16.87
CA GLN A 482 14.97 -23.74 -16.28
C GLN A 482 14.07 -24.26 -15.15
N TYR A 483 13.92 -25.57 -15.06
CA TYR A 483 13.24 -26.23 -13.94
C TYR A 483 14.30 -26.91 -13.09
N VAL A 484 14.36 -26.55 -11.82
CA VAL A 484 15.35 -27.06 -10.88
C VAL A 484 14.60 -27.62 -9.67
N ASP A 485 14.75 -28.91 -9.44
CA ASP A 485 14.30 -29.52 -8.20
C ASP A 485 15.16 -29.03 -7.05
N PHE A 486 14.53 -28.54 -5.99
CA PHE A 486 15.17 -28.04 -4.79
C PHE A 486 14.83 -28.95 -3.60
N PRO A 487 15.77 -29.84 -3.20
CA PRO A 487 15.61 -30.67 -2.03
C PRO A 487 15.38 -29.84 -0.76
N ILE A 488 14.27 -30.10 -0.08
CA ILE A 488 13.93 -29.39 1.16
C ILE A 488 14.98 -29.56 2.27
N ALA A 489 15.74 -30.67 2.24
CA ALA A 489 16.84 -30.93 3.18
C ALA A 489 18.01 -29.95 2.98
N GLU A 490 18.30 -29.54 1.74
CA GLU A 490 19.31 -28.50 1.47
C GLU A 490 18.82 -27.12 1.91
N ALA A 491 17.54 -26.83 1.70
CA ALA A 491 16.95 -25.53 2.06
C ALA A 491 16.76 -25.34 3.57
N PHE A 492 16.37 -26.40 4.30
CA PHE A 492 15.88 -26.31 5.67
C PHE A 492 16.56 -27.29 6.65
N GLY A 493 17.41 -28.20 6.18
CA GLY A 493 17.99 -29.29 6.98
C GLY A 493 16.92 -30.28 7.45
N ASP A 494 17.22 -31.02 8.52
CA ASP A 494 16.32 -32.03 9.10
C ASP A 494 15.25 -31.46 10.05
N SER A 495 15.11 -30.13 10.09
CA SER A 495 14.28 -29.43 11.08
C SER A 495 13.02 -28.85 10.45
N TYR A 496 12.11 -29.73 10.06
CA TYR A 496 10.78 -29.39 9.55
C TYR A 496 9.72 -30.34 10.13
N GLN A 497 8.47 -29.87 10.15
CA GLN A 497 7.31 -30.66 10.56
C GLN A 497 6.40 -30.92 9.35
N GLU A 498 5.91 -32.14 9.20
CA GLU A 498 4.80 -32.43 8.27
C GLU A 498 3.49 -31.91 8.89
N GLU A 499 2.86 -30.95 8.22
CA GLU A 499 1.66 -30.26 8.71
C GLU A 499 0.38 -31.03 8.33
N CYS A 500 0.26 -31.37 7.05
CA CYS A 500 -0.92 -32.04 6.48
C CYS A 500 -0.64 -32.46 5.03
N THR A 501 -1.58 -33.23 4.47
CA THR A 501 -1.66 -33.49 3.02
C THR A 501 -2.86 -32.76 2.46
N VAL A 502 -2.70 -32.07 1.34
CA VAL A 502 -3.76 -31.30 0.67
C VAL A 502 -3.84 -31.65 -0.81
N GLU A 503 -5.02 -31.52 -1.40
CA GLU A 503 -5.19 -31.63 -2.85
C GLU A 503 -4.74 -30.33 -3.51
N HIS A 504 -3.87 -30.43 -4.51
CA HIS A 504 -3.41 -29.32 -5.33
C HIS A 504 -3.28 -29.78 -6.79
N GLN A 505 -3.99 -29.11 -7.70
CA GLN A 505 -4.01 -29.45 -9.13
C GLN A 505 -4.39 -30.93 -9.41
N GLY A 506 -5.23 -31.53 -8.57
CA GLY A 506 -5.68 -32.92 -8.69
C GLY A 506 -4.71 -33.97 -8.11
N GLU A 507 -3.60 -33.54 -7.50
CA GLU A 507 -2.64 -34.41 -6.82
C GLU A 507 -2.63 -34.15 -5.30
N MET A 508 -2.39 -35.20 -4.51
CA MET A 508 -2.21 -35.06 -3.06
C MET A 508 -0.75 -34.73 -2.76
N ILE A 509 -0.50 -33.57 -2.19
CA ILE A 509 0.84 -33.11 -1.82
C ILE A 509 0.98 -32.97 -0.31
N THR A 510 2.13 -33.39 0.22
CA THR A 510 2.46 -33.19 1.62
C THR A 510 2.98 -31.77 1.82
N VAL A 511 2.39 -31.04 2.76
CA VAL A 511 2.82 -29.70 3.15
C VAL A 511 3.68 -29.81 4.41
N ILE A 512 4.87 -29.22 4.34
CA ILE A 512 5.80 -29.12 5.45
C ILE A 512 5.95 -27.68 5.94
N LYS A 513 6.30 -27.55 7.20
CA LYS A 513 6.65 -26.28 7.85
C LYS A 513 8.10 -26.33 8.35
N PRO A 514 9.03 -25.59 7.73
CA PRO A 514 10.39 -25.51 8.21
C PRO A 514 10.51 -24.66 9.48
N ALA A 515 11.44 -25.03 10.35
CA ALA A 515 11.85 -24.22 11.51
C ALA A 515 13.03 -23.29 11.20
N LYS A 516 13.80 -23.60 10.14
CA LYS A 516 14.99 -22.86 9.75
C LYS A 516 15.19 -22.80 8.24
N VAL A 517 15.95 -21.81 7.77
CA VAL A 517 16.40 -21.63 6.37
C VAL A 517 17.92 -21.57 6.33
N LEU A 518 18.52 -22.35 5.44
CA LEU A 518 19.95 -22.52 5.29
C LEU A 518 20.46 -21.70 4.11
N THR A 519 20.60 -20.38 4.30
CA THR A 519 21.11 -19.51 3.22
C THR A 519 22.60 -19.74 2.98
N THR A 520 23.06 -19.32 1.80
CA THR A 520 24.48 -19.25 1.42
C THR A 520 24.82 -17.82 0.97
N ARG A 521 26.12 -17.55 0.77
CA ARG A 521 26.58 -16.25 0.25
C ARG A 521 26.62 -16.29 -1.27
N ALA A 522 26.01 -15.30 -1.91
CA ALA A 522 26.04 -15.17 -3.37
C ALA A 522 27.37 -14.55 -3.86
N ASP A 523 27.84 -14.96 -5.04
CA ASP A 523 28.99 -14.31 -5.70
C ASP A 523 28.52 -13.09 -6.52
N ILE A 524 28.46 -11.94 -5.85
CA ILE A 524 28.07 -10.65 -6.46
C ILE A 524 29.07 -10.12 -7.51
N ARG A 525 30.22 -10.79 -7.72
CA ARG A 525 31.11 -10.48 -8.85
C ARG A 525 30.59 -11.05 -10.17
N LYS A 526 29.72 -12.07 -10.11
CA LYS A 526 29.07 -12.68 -11.28
C LYS A 526 27.62 -12.21 -11.43
N LEU A 527 26.94 -12.07 -10.30
CA LEU A 527 25.53 -11.72 -10.23
C LEU A 527 25.34 -10.25 -9.85
N THR A 528 24.20 -9.70 -10.25
CA THR A 528 23.77 -8.36 -9.85
C THR A 528 22.72 -8.46 -8.76
N ASP A 529 22.68 -7.49 -7.86
CA ASP A 529 21.68 -7.40 -6.78
C ASP A 529 20.24 -7.23 -7.29
N LYS A 530 20.05 -7.02 -8.60
CA LYS A 530 18.74 -6.96 -9.26
C LYS A 530 18.08 -8.35 -9.40
N SER A 531 18.77 -9.43 -9.05
CA SER A 531 18.19 -10.79 -9.06
C SER A 531 17.11 -10.92 -7.99
N ASN A 532 15.92 -11.39 -8.39
CA ASN A 532 14.74 -11.43 -7.54
C ASN A 532 13.94 -12.72 -7.78
N ALA A 533 13.12 -13.11 -6.81
CA ALA A 533 12.24 -14.27 -6.92
C ALA A 533 10.90 -14.07 -6.20
N GLN A 534 9.90 -14.85 -6.62
CA GLN A 534 8.56 -14.86 -6.04
C GLN A 534 8.08 -16.30 -5.85
N LEU A 535 7.58 -16.61 -4.65
CA LEU A 535 6.96 -17.89 -4.34
C LEU A 535 5.62 -18.04 -5.05
N GLN A 536 5.35 -19.25 -5.54
CA GLN A 536 4.08 -19.68 -6.11
C GLN A 536 3.19 -20.21 -4.99
N TRP A 537 2.30 -19.36 -4.49
CA TRP A 537 1.44 -19.65 -3.35
C TRP A 537 0.14 -20.31 -3.78
N ALA A 538 -0.35 -21.20 -2.93
CA ALA A 538 -1.66 -21.82 -3.02
C ALA A 538 -2.35 -21.78 -1.66
N LEU A 539 -3.68 -21.81 -1.71
CA LEU A 539 -4.57 -21.84 -0.55
C LEU A 539 -5.41 -23.11 -0.63
N SER A 540 -5.45 -23.86 0.47
CA SER A 540 -6.40 -24.96 0.67
C SER A 540 -7.26 -24.66 1.89
N LEU A 541 -8.58 -24.83 1.76
CA LEU A 541 -9.55 -24.61 2.83
C LEU A 541 -10.07 -25.95 3.33
N ILE A 542 -10.05 -26.17 4.65
CA ILE A 542 -10.44 -27.43 5.26
C ILE A 542 -11.77 -27.22 6.01
N ASN A 543 -12.76 -28.06 5.69
CA ASN A 543 -14.12 -28.00 6.26
C ASN A 543 -14.77 -26.60 6.25
N PRO A 544 -14.88 -25.92 5.09
CA PRO A 544 -15.42 -24.54 4.99
C PRO A 544 -16.94 -24.43 5.25
N HIS A 545 -17.57 -25.49 5.75
CA HIS A 545 -18.99 -25.59 6.09
C HIS A 545 -19.24 -25.68 7.61
N VAL A 546 -18.20 -25.48 8.44
CA VAL A 546 -18.29 -25.55 9.90
C VAL A 546 -19.13 -24.43 10.51
N ALA A 547 -19.24 -23.28 9.84
CA ALA A 547 -19.98 -22.11 10.31
C ALA A 547 -21.32 -21.94 9.58
N HIS A 548 -22.29 -21.33 10.27
CA HIS A 548 -23.62 -21.06 9.71
C HIS A 548 -23.63 -19.74 8.90
N PRO A 549 -24.21 -19.76 7.68
CA PRO A 549 -24.34 -18.55 6.87
C PRO A 549 -25.46 -17.64 7.40
N ASP A 550 -25.21 -16.34 7.40
CA ASP A 550 -26.19 -15.30 7.67
C ASP A 550 -26.99 -14.96 6.39
N GLY A 551 -28.26 -14.61 6.60
CA GLY A 551 -29.15 -14.16 5.55
C GLY A 551 -28.74 -12.77 5.03
N VAL A 552 -28.83 -12.59 3.72
CA VAL A 552 -28.57 -11.29 3.07
C VAL A 552 -29.84 -10.44 3.08
N PRO A 553 -29.81 -9.18 3.58
CA PRO A 553 -30.96 -8.28 3.60
C PRO A 553 -31.39 -7.90 2.18
N LYS A 554 -32.57 -7.28 2.03
CA LYS A 554 -33.03 -6.78 0.72
C LYS A 554 -32.16 -5.60 0.27
N GLY A 555 -31.86 -5.52 -1.02
CA GLY A 555 -31.01 -4.47 -1.58
C GLY A 555 -30.37 -4.85 -2.91
N ALA A 556 -29.41 -4.05 -3.35
CA ALA A 556 -28.79 -4.13 -4.68
C ALA A 556 -28.10 -5.46 -4.91
N TRP A 557 -27.52 -5.93 -3.82
CA TRP A 557 -26.78 -7.16 -3.70
C TRP A 557 -27.68 -8.40 -3.68
N LYS A 558 -29.00 -8.32 -3.42
CA LYS A 558 -29.82 -9.51 -3.12
C LYS A 558 -29.90 -10.50 -4.30
N GLY A 559 -29.81 -10.01 -5.53
CA GLY A 559 -29.79 -10.85 -6.73
C GLY A 559 -28.47 -11.60 -6.93
N THR A 560 -27.39 -11.14 -6.31
CA THR A 560 -26.02 -11.58 -6.61
C THR A 560 -25.34 -12.20 -5.39
N LEU A 561 -25.40 -11.55 -4.23
CA LEU A 561 -24.86 -12.03 -2.96
C LEU A 561 -25.83 -13.06 -2.35
N SER A 562 -25.34 -14.28 -2.16
CA SER A 562 -26.11 -15.41 -1.64
C SER A 562 -26.16 -15.42 -0.12
N ASP A 563 -24.99 -15.31 0.50
CA ASP A 563 -24.81 -15.37 1.95
C ASP A 563 -23.50 -14.69 2.36
N VAL A 564 -23.45 -14.36 3.66
CA VAL A 564 -22.25 -13.92 4.37
C VAL A 564 -22.03 -14.89 5.52
N THR A 565 -20.82 -15.40 5.70
CA THR A 565 -20.51 -16.38 6.76
C THR A 565 -19.30 -15.90 7.57
N PHE A 566 -19.41 -15.93 8.90
CA PHE A 566 -18.29 -15.63 9.80
C PHE A 566 -17.78 -16.89 10.49
N PHE A 567 -16.47 -17.06 10.49
CA PHE A 567 -15.77 -18.18 11.10
C PHE A 567 -14.95 -17.64 12.26
N ASN A 568 -15.37 -17.92 13.50
CA ASN A 568 -14.75 -17.32 14.67
C ASN A 568 -14.39 -18.36 15.73
N HIS A 569 -13.23 -18.17 16.38
CA HIS A 569 -12.83 -18.94 17.56
C HIS A 569 -13.83 -18.80 18.71
N GLN A 570 -14.46 -17.63 18.87
CA GLN A 570 -15.47 -17.38 19.92
C GLN A 570 -16.65 -18.35 19.84
N HIS A 571 -17.02 -18.78 18.63
CA HIS A 571 -18.11 -19.73 18.39
C HIS A 571 -17.62 -21.18 18.24
N MET A 572 -16.32 -21.43 18.46
CA MET A 572 -15.68 -22.74 18.22
C MET A 572 -15.80 -23.22 16.76
N THR A 573 -15.91 -22.28 15.82
CA THR A 573 -15.98 -22.56 14.38
C THR A 573 -14.95 -21.72 13.59
N PRO A 574 -13.66 -21.70 13.99
CA PRO A 574 -12.64 -20.99 13.23
C PRO A 574 -12.45 -21.63 11.85
N LEU A 575 -11.98 -20.84 10.89
CA LEU A 575 -11.64 -21.36 9.57
C LEU A 575 -10.30 -22.07 9.65
N GLU A 576 -10.29 -23.33 9.22
CA GLU A 576 -9.06 -24.07 9.03
C GLU A 576 -8.58 -23.91 7.59
N LEU A 577 -7.35 -23.43 7.43
CA LEU A 577 -6.74 -23.21 6.12
C LEU A 577 -5.27 -23.63 6.10
N VAL A 578 -4.76 -23.87 4.89
CA VAL A 578 -3.35 -24.17 4.63
C VAL A 578 -2.88 -23.24 3.53
N ARG A 579 -1.89 -22.40 3.84
CA ARG A 579 -1.17 -21.60 2.84
C ARG A 579 0.20 -22.20 2.63
N PHE A 580 0.51 -22.55 1.39
CA PHE A 580 1.75 -23.23 1.04
C PHE A 580 2.24 -22.82 -0.33
N SER A 581 3.55 -22.92 -0.54
CA SER A 581 4.19 -22.71 -1.82
C SER A 581 4.69 -24.03 -2.39
N THR A 582 4.59 -24.23 -3.69
CA THR A 582 5.11 -25.44 -4.38
C THR A 582 6.41 -25.15 -5.12
N ALA A 583 6.64 -23.89 -5.49
CA ALA A 583 7.83 -23.47 -6.20
C ALA A 583 8.17 -21.99 -5.94
N SER A 584 9.35 -21.57 -6.42
CA SER A 584 9.78 -20.19 -6.52
C SER A 584 10.19 -19.87 -7.96
N GLN A 585 9.65 -18.80 -8.52
CA GLN A 585 10.05 -18.29 -9.84
C GLN A 585 11.06 -17.16 -9.66
N ALA A 586 12.27 -17.37 -10.17
CA ALA A 586 13.40 -16.46 -10.04
C ALA A 586 13.84 -15.88 -11.39
N SER A 587 14.20 -14.60 -11.40
CA SER A 587 14.95 -13.95 -12.46
C SER A 587 16.33 -13.60 -11.94
N ILE A 588 17.34 -14.32 -12.40
CA ILE A 588 18.75 -14.14 -12.04
C ILE A 588 19.41 -13.26 -13.10
N ARG A 589 20.08 -12.19 -12.67
CA ARG A 589 20.70 -11.20 -13.54
C ARG A 589 22.20 -11.20 -13.35
N PHE A 590 22.93 -11.36 -14.45
CA PHE A 590 24.39 -11.41 -14.47
C PHE A 590 25.02 -10.04 -14.75
N GLN A 591 26.27 -9.85 -14.34
CA GLN A 591 27.01 -8.59 -14.57
C GLN A 591 27.23 -8.29 -16.06
N ASN A 592 27.26 -9.32 -16.91
CA ASN A 592 27.36 -9.18 -18.38
C ASN A 592 26.01 -8.87 -19.06
N ARG A 593 24.96 -8.54 -18.30
CA ARG A 593 23.57 -8.26 -18.74
C ARG A 593 22.74 -9.47 -19.15
N ASP A 594 23.31 -10.67 -19.14
CA ASP A 594 22.56 -11.89 -19.37
C ASP A 594 21.54 -12.14 -18.24
N ARG A 595 20.55 -12.97 -18.54
CA ARG A 595 19.49 -13.36 -17.60
C ARG A 595 19.30 -14.87 -17.61
N ALA A 596 18.87 -15.40 -16.47
CA ALA A 596 18.33 -16.75 -16.36
C ALA A 596 16.98 -16.68 -15.65
N HIS A 597 16.03 -17.46 -16.17
CA HIS A 597 14.70 -17.64 -15.57
C HIS A 597 14.62 -19.06 -15.04
N VAL A 598 14.36 -19.19 -13.74
CA VAL A 598 14.48 -20.47 -13.04
C VAL A 598 13.26 -20.68 -12.16
N GLU A 599 12.67 -21.86 -12.25
CA GLU A 599 11.65 -22.32 -11.33
C GLU A 599 12.25 -23.37 -10.40
N PHE A 600 12.42 -22.99 -9.13
CA PHE A 600 12.87 -23.90 -8.08
C PHE A 600 11.65 -24.61 -7.49
N SER A 601 11.49 -25.90 -7.78
CA SER A 601 10.37 -26.72 -7.29
C SER A 601 10.76 -27.45 -6.01
N TRP A 602 9.94 -27.39 -4.97
CA TRP A 602 10.25 -28.06 -3.71
C TRP A 602 10.07 -29.58 -3.85
N VAL A 603 11.13 -30.34 -3.51
CA VAL A 603 11.07 -31.80 -3.53
C VAL A 603 11.56 -32.44 -2.22
N LYS A 604 10.95 -33.57 -1.86
CA LYS A 604 11.40 -34.48 -0.81
C LYS A 604 11.52 -35.87 -1.42
N GLU A 605 12.73 -36.46 -1.40
CA GLU A 605 12.98 -37.79 -1.97
C GLU A 605 12.54 -37.95 -3.44
N GLY A 606 12.55 -36.85 -4.21
CA GLY A 606 12.11 -36.82 -5.61
C GLY A 606 10.61 -36.56 -5.82
N GLU A 607 9.81 -36.50 -4.75
CA GLU A 607 8.38 -36.17 -4.83
C GLU A 607 8.14 -34.68 -4.54
N LYS A 608 7.16 -34.08 -5.21
CA LYS A 608 6.78 -32.67 -4.99
C LYS A 608 6.17 -32.48 -3.60
N VAL A 609 6.58 -31.42 -2.92
CA VAL A 609 6.06 -31.05 -1.61
C VAL A 609 5.66 -29.58 -1.55
N GLY A 610 4.72 -29.26 -0.66
CA GLY A 610 4.39 -27.88 -0.33
C GLY A 610 5.20 -27.39 0.86
N VAL A 611 5.63 -26.13 0.85
CA VAL A 611 6.26 -25.46 2.00
C VAL A 611 5.35 -24.35 2.49
N GLY A 612 4.83 -24.47 3.71
CA GLY A 612 3.76 -23.61 4.21
C GLY A 612 3.42 -23.84 5.69
N SER A 613 2.23 -23.41 6.09
CA SER A 613 1.69 -23.67 7.43
C SER A 613 0.18 -23.88 7.36
N ARG A 614 -0.31 -24.82 8.18
CA ARG A 614 -1.73 -24.92 8.55
C ARG A 614 -2.04 -23.89 9.63
N GLN A 615 -3.21 -23.27 9.57
CA GLN A 615 -3.65 -22.23 10.50
C GLN A 615 -5.14 -22.38 10.80
N TRP A 616 -5.53 -22.03 12.03
CA TRP A 616 -6.92 -21.80 12.41
C TRP A 616 -7.06 -20.31 12.66
N VAL A 617 -7.90 -19.66 11.87
CA VAL A 617 -8.01 -18.20 11.83
C VAL A 617 -9.47 -17.77 11.93
N ASP A 618 -9.69 -16.54 12.40
CA ASP A 618 -10.98 -15.91 12.21
C ASP A 618 -11.08 -15.42 10.76
N ALA A 619 -12.25 -15.59 10.15
CA ALA A 619 -12.48 -15.27 8.76
C ALA A 619 -13.91 -14.84 8.46
N MET A 620 -14.10 -14.17 7.34
CA MET A 620 -15.40 -13.84 6.75
C MET A 620 -15.43 -14.29 5.30
N ARG A 621 -16.54 -14.91 4.88
CA ARG A 621 -16.80 -15.31 3.51
C ARG A 621 -18.02 -14.60 2.95
N LEU A 622 -17.91 -14.07 1.74
CA LEU A 622 -19.05 -13.60 0.94
C LEU A 622 -19.17 -14.50 -0.30
N ARG A 623 -20.38 -15.02 -0.57
CA ARG A 623 -20.65 -15.91 -1.72
C ARG A 623 -21.49 -15.21 -2.78
N PHE A 624 -20.94 -14.99 -3.97
CA PHE A 624 -21.59 -14.30 -5.09
C PHE A 624 -21.93 -15.27 -6.23
N ARG A 625 -23.20 -15.27 -6.66
CA ARG A 625 -23.65 -15.95 -7.88
C ARG A 625 -23.45 -15.04 -9.07
N LEU A 626 -22.48 -15.38 -9.91
CA LEU A 626 -22.06 -14.59 -11.07
C LEU A 626 -22.05 -15.46 -12.33
N PRO A 627 -23.22 -15.84 -12.87
CA PRO A 627 -23.27 -16.57 -14.12
C PRO A 627 -22.71 -15.71 -15.26
N ASN A 628 -22.10 -16.35 -16.27
CA ASN A 628 -21.50 -15.66 -17.42
C ASN A 628 -22.50 -14.73 -18.14
N VAL A 629 -23.79 -15.06 -18.12
CA VAL A 629 -24.88 -14.22 -18.67
C VAL A 629 -24.94 -12.84 -18.00
N ASN A 630 -24.71 -12.77 -16.69
CA ASN A 630 -24.69 -11.49 -15.98
C ASN A 630 -23.51 -10.64 -16.45
N VAL A 631 -22.31 -11.24 -16.54
CA VAL A 631 -21.11 -10.55 -17.01
C VAL A 631 -21.28 -10.06 -18.45
N LEU A 632 -21.83 -10.89 -19.34
CA LEU A 632 -22.17 -10.49 -20.71
C LEU A 632 -23.10 -9.27 -20.75
N SER A 633 -24.15 -9.25 -19.92
CA SER A 633 -25.07 -8.10 -19.86
C SER A 633 -24.40 -6.81 -19.36
N LEU A 634 -23.40 -6.91 -18.48
CA LEU A 634 -22.60 -5.77 -18.04
C LEU A 634 -21.69 -5.29 -19.18
N LEU A 635 -21.07 -6.22 -19.91
CA LEU A 635 -20.24 -5.93 -21.08
C LEU A 635 -21.01 -5.35 -22.26
N GLN A 636 -22.34 -5.30 -22.24
CA GLN A 636 -23.13 -4.59 -23.26
C GLN A 636 -23.19 -3.07 -23.02
N GLN A 637 -22.73 -2.58 -21.87
CA GLN A 637 -22.71 -1.15 -21.57
C GLN A 637 -21.47 -0.47 -22.18
N ASP A 638 -21.68 0.60 -22.96
CA ASP A 638 -20.61 1.28 -23.70
C ASP A 638 -19.49 1.80 -22.80
N ASP A 639 -19.82 2.39 -21.64
CA ASP A 639 -18.81 2.94 -20.73
C ASP A 639 -17.93 1.84 -20.11
N ILE A 640 -18.51 0.67 -19.82
CA ILE A 640 -17.78 -0.50 -19.32
C ILE A 640 -16.83 -1.02 -20.40
N LEU A 641 -17.31 -1.19 -21.63
CA LEU A 641 -16.47 -1.62 -22.74
C LEU A 641 -15.35 -0.63 -23.01
N ARG A 642 -15.64 0.67 -23.00
CA ARG A 642 -14.64 1.72 -23.22
C ARG A 642 -13.46 1.60 -22.26
N GLY A 643 -13.73 1.30 -20.99
CA GLY A 643 -12.71 1.07 -19.96
C GLY A 643 -12.00 -0.27 -20.07
N LEU A 644 -12.71 -1.36 -20.40
CA LEU A 644 -12.13 -2.71 -20.40
C LEU A 644 -11.35 -3.07 -21.67
N ARG A 645 -11.72 -2.54 -22.83
CA ARG A 645 -11.03 -2.80 -24.10
C ARG A 645 -9.51 -2.57 -24.04
N PRO A 646 -9.01 -1.40 -23.58
CA PRO A 646 -7.57 -1.20 -23.47
C PRO A 646 -6.94 -2.15 -22.45
N VAL A 647 -7.61 -2.45 -21.33
CA VAL A 647 -7.08 -3.34 -20.29
C VAL A 647 -7.02 -4.80 -20.79
N TYR A 648 -7.99 -5.25 -21.58
CA TYR A 648 -7.98 -6.58 -22.19
C TYR A 648 -6.95 -6.70 -23.31
N PHE A 649 -6.76 -5.65 -24.12
CA PHE A 649 -5.63 -5.57 -25.06
C PHE A 649 -4.29 -5.75 -24.33
N GLN A 650 -4.08 -5.04 -23.22
CA GLN A 650 -2.88 -5.21 -22.40
C GLN A 650 -2.71 -6.64 -21.89
N HIS A 651 -3.79 -7.27 -21.46
CA HIS A 651 -3.79 -8.67 -21.02
C HIS A 651 -3.32 -9.61 -22.13
N LYS A 652 -3.88 -9.49 -23.35
CA LYS A 652 -3.47 -10.31 -24.50
C LYS A 652 -2.00 -10.13 -24.85
N VAL A 653 -1.50 -8.89 -24.88
CA VAL A 653 -0.09 -8.61 -25.19
C VAL A 653 0.83 -9.21 -24.13
N ARG A 654 0.52 -9.06 -22.83
CA ARG A 654 1.33 -9.65 -21.73
C ARG A 654 1.39 -11.19 -21.76
N GLN A 655 0.44 -11.84 -22.43
CA GLN A 655 0.40 -13.30 -22.58
C GLN A 655 1.20 -13.82 -23.78
N LEU A 656 1.72 -12.94 -24.64
CA LEU A 656 2.53 -13.38 -25.77
C LEU A 656 3.82 -14.05 -25.27
N PRO A 657 4.29 -15.15 -25.90
CA PRO A 657 5.49 -15.87 -25.48
C PRO A 657 6.75 -15.00 -25.37
N GLU A 658 6.87 -13.97 -26.24
CA GLU A 658 7.97 -13.01 -26.23
C GLU A 658 8.09 -12.25 -24.89
N PHE A 659 7.01 -12.13 -24.12
CA PHE A 659 6.95 -11.36 -22.88
C PHE A 659 6.81 -12.21 -21.61
N GLU A 660 6.89 -13.55 -21.71
CA GLU A 660 6.68 -14.47 -20.58
C GLU A 660 7.50 -14.08 -19.33
N PHE A 661 8.73 -13.58 -19.54
CA PHE A 661 9.66 -13.26 -18.46
C PHE A 661 9.95 -11.77 -18.25
N ASP A 662 9.34 -10.89 -19.06
CA ASP A 662 9.59 -9.45 -19.02
C ASP A 662 8.30 -8.67 -19.27
N SER A 663 7.40 -8.71 -18.29
CA SER A 663 6.14 -7.95 -18.32
C SER A 663 6.37 -6.44 -18.42
N PHE A 664 7.50 -5.93 -17.91
CA PHE A 664 7.87 -4.52 -18.06
C PHE A 664 8.10 -4.16 -19.53
N LYS A 665 8.77 -5.01 -20.30
CA LYS A 665 8.93 -4.80 -21.74
C LYS A 665 7.59 -4.83 -22.47
N ALA A 666 6.67 -5.72 -22.08
CA ALA A 666 5.31 -5.75 -22.63
C ALA A 666 4.57 -4.42 -22.40
N ASP A 667 4.66 -3.88 -21.18
CA ASP A 667 4.02 -2.61 -20.83
C ASP A 667 4.51 -1.43 -21.70
N TRP A 668 5.81 -1.41 -22.03
CA TRP A 668 6.35 -0.40 -22.94
C TRP A 668 5.89 -0.55 -24.38
N VAL A 669 5.82 -1.78 -24.89
CA VAL A 669 5.31 -2.07 -26.23
C VAL A 669 3.83 -1.69 -26.34
N ILE A 670 3.03 -2.01 -25.32
CA ILE A 670 1.65 -1.56 -25.17
C ILE A 670 1.57 -0.03 -25.24
N GLU A 671 2.40 0.68 -24.46
CA GLU A 671 2.37 2.13 -24.40
C GLU A 671 2.74 2.75 -25.76
N CYS A 672 3.72 2.20 -26.48
CA CYS A 672 4.07 2.63 -27.83
C CYS A 672 2.92 2.40 -28.83
N PHE A 673 2.31 1.21 -28.81
CA PHE A 673 1.20 0.86 -29.70
C PHE A 673 -0.03 1.74 -29.46
N MET A 674 -0.44 1.91 -28.20
CA MET A 674 -1.57 2.76 -27.83
C MET A 674 -1.29 4.24 -28.15
N THR A 675 -0.02 4.67 -28.04
CA THR A 675 0.41 6.02 -28.44
C THR A 675 0.25 6.26 -29.93
N LEU A 676 0.69 5.32 -30.78
CA LEU A 676 0.46 5.42 -32.22
C LEU A 676 -1.02 5.41 -32.58
N LEU A 677 -1.82 4.58 -31.90
CA LEU A 677 -3.28 4.54 -32.11
C LEU A 677 -3.91 5.90 -31.79
N ALA A 678 -3.57 6.51 -30.66
CA ALA A 678 -4.04 7.83 -30.29
C ALA A 678 -3.56 8.91 -31.28
N GLU A 679 -2.29 8.89 -31.68
CA GLU A 679 -1.74 9.81 -32.70
C GLU A 679 -2.55 9.74 -34.00
N THR A 680 -2.83 8.53 -34.48
CA THR A 680 -3.57 8.29 -35.73
C THR A 680 -5.02 8.77 -35.65
N LEU A 681 -5.69 8.58 -34.51
CA LEU A 681 -7.06 9.06 -34.29
C LEU A 681 -7.12 10.58 -34.18
N VAL A 682 -6.18 11.19 -33.44
CA VAL A 682 -6.12 12.63 -33.22
C VAL A 682 -5.82 13.39 -34.52
N ALA A 683 -5.03 12.82 -35.44
CA ALA A 683 -4.69 13.42 -36.73
C ALA A 683 -5.90 13.60 -37.67
N GLY A 684 -7.06 13.03 -37.35
CA GLY A 684 -8.31 13.20 -38.10
C GLY A 684 -8.38 12.41 -39.42
N SER A 685 -7.35 11.61 -39.72
CA SER A 685 -7.29 10.73 -40.90
C SER A 685 -8.11 9.45 -40.73
N SER A 686 -8.67 9.18 -39.55
CA SER A 686 -9.47 8.00 -39.24
C SER A 686 -10.61 8.33 -38.28
N ALA A 687 -11.85 7.99 -38.65
CA ALA A 687 -13.04 8.24 -37.83
C ALA A 687 -13.33 7.14 -36.80
N SER A 688 -12.63 6.00 -36.87
CA SER A 688 -12.83 4.84 -36.00
C SER A 688 -11.52 4.11 -35.70
N VAL A 689 -11.50 3.30 -34.63
CA VAL A 689 -10.37 2.43 -34.27
C VAL A 689 -10.00 1.50 -35.43
N VAL A 690 -10.99 0.94 -36.13
CA VAL A 690 -10.75 0.04 -37.28
C VAL A 690 -10.02 0.75 -38.42
N SER A 691 -10.45 1.97 -38.77
CA SER A 691 -9.76 2.77 -39.79
C SER A 691 -8.34 3.13 -39.36
N ALA A 692 -8.14 3.47 -38.07
CA ALA A 692 -6.83 3.82 -37.55
C ALA A 692 -5.88 2.61 -37.58
N LEU A 693 -6.35 1.42 -37.16
CA LEU A 693 -5.58 0.17 -37.23
C LEU A 693 -5.23 -0.21 -38.68
N ARG A 694 -6.10 0.07 -39.65
CA ARG A 694 -5.80 -0.14 -41.07
C ARG A 694 -4.66 0.77 -41.55
N VAL A 695 -4.65 2.04 -41.11
CA VAL A 695 -3.55 2.97 -41.40
C VAL A 695 -2.26 2.52 -40.71
N MET A 696 -2.33 2.13 -39.45
CA MET A 696 -1.19 1.60 -38.68
C MET A 696 -0.61 0.33 -39.33
N GLY A 697 -1.47 -0.55 -39.86
CA GLY A 697 -1.06 -1.78 -40.56
C GLY A 697 -0.39 -1.59 -41.92
N THR A 698 -0.28 -0.35 -42.42
CA THR A 698 0.52 -0.06 -43.61
C THR A 698 2.02 -0.06 -43.29
N ALA A 699 2.88 -0.16 -44.32
CA ALA A 699 4.32 -0.07 -44.14
C ALA A 699 4.74 1.24 -43.44
N GLN A 700 4.11 2.37 -43.80
CA GLN A 700 4.36 3.67 -43.19
C GLN A 700 3.90 3.72 -41.72
N GLY A 701 2.76 3.10 -41.40
CA GLY A 701 2.26 3.03 -40.04
C GLY A 701 3.17 2.20 -39.12
N MET A 702 3.70 1.08 -39.64
CA MET A 702 4.64 0.24 -38.91
C MET A 702 6.03 0.87 -38.75
N GLU A 703 6.50 1.60 -39.77
CA GLU A 703 7.70 2.43 -39.65
C GLU A 703 7.50 3.49 -38.55
N ARG A 704 6.34 4.14 -38.53
CA ARG A 704 6.00 5.10 -37.46
C ARG A 704 5.95 4.45 -36.08
N LEU A 705 5.44 3.22 -35.94
CA LEU A 705 5.44 2.48 -34.67
C LEU A 705 6.86 2.29 -34.12
N VAL A 706 7.80 1.96 -35.00
CA VAL A 706 9.23 1.82 -34.66
C VAL A 706 9.83 3.16 -34.20
N ASP A 707 9.31 4.29 -34.67
CA ASP A 707 9.82 5.62 -34.30
C ASP A 707 9.19 6.22 -33.03
N ILE A 708 8.06 5.67 -32.55
CA ILE A 708 7.39 6.16 -31.32
C ILE A 708 8.33 6.23 -30.11
N PRO A 709 9.17 5.22 -29.80
CA PRO A 709 10.09 5.29 -28.66
C PRO A 709 10.98 6.53 -28.63
N ALA A 710 11.39 7.07 -29.79
CA ALA A 710 12.25 8.24 -29.85
C ALA A 710 11.57 9.51 -29.29
N SER A 711 10.25 9.63 -29.44
CA SER A 711 9.47 10.81 -29.05
C SER A 711 8.63 10.63 -27.78
N LEU A 712 8.35 9.39 -27.39
CA LEU A 712 7.66 9.05 -26.14
C LEU A 712 8.59 9.12 -24.93
N PHE A 713 9.87 8.84 -25.14
CA PHE A 713 10.88 8.75 -24.10
C PHE A 713 11.92 9.87 -24.20
N GLN A 714 12.69 10.07 -23.12
CA GLN A 714 13.74 11.09 -23.10
C GLN A 714 14.84 10.74 -24.12
N PRO A 715 15.16 11.62 -25.09
CA PRO A 715 16.28 11.41 -26.01
C PRO A 715 17.62 11.34 -25.26
N ASP A 716 18.63 10.64 -25.81
CA ASP A 716 19.96 10.60 -25.18
C ASP A 716 20.63 11.98 -25.30
N ALA A 717 20.67 12.68 -24.17
CA ALA A 717 21.33 13.96 -24.08
C ALA A 717 22.88 13.83 -24.15
N ASN A 718 23.46 12.62 -23.93
CA ASN A 718 24.92 12.40 -23.91
C ASN A 718 25.53 12.25 -25.30
N ASN A 719 24.70 12.04 -26.33
CA ASN A 719 25.16 11.91 -27.69
C ASN A 719 24.96 13.25 -28.42
N ALA A 720 26.04 13.92 -28.82
CA ALA A 720 25.97 15.17 -29.58
C ALA A 720 25.21 15.05 -30.93
N ASN A 721 24.97 13.81 -31.38
CA ASN A 721 24.18 13.47 -32.56
C ASN A 721 22.73 13.04 -32.24
N GLY A 722 22.28 13.09 -30.98
CA GLY A 722 20.91 12.72 -30.58
C GLY A 722 20.56 11.25 -30.82
N GLY A 723 21.36 10.33 -30.26
CA GLY A 723 21.14 8.88 -30.41
C GLY A 723 20.04 8.32 -29.50
N ASP A 724 19.60 7.10 -29.78
CA ASP A 724 18.67 6.36 -28.91
C ASP A 724 19.40 5.77 -27.69
N GLN A 725 18.74 5.80 -26.53
CA GLN A 725 19.18 5.11 -25.31
C GLN A 725 18.89 3.59 -25.37
N ALA A 726 19.43 2.81 -24.42
CA ALA A 726 19.37 1.35 -24.44
C ALA A 726 17.94 0.79 -24.55
N LEU A 727 16.99 1.28 -23.75
CA LEU A 727 15.60 0.83 -23.84
C LEU A 727 14.96 1.21 -25.19
N GLN A 728 15.24 2.41 -25.72
CA GLN A 728 14.73 2.84 -27.02
C GLN A 728 15.23 1.91 -28.12
N LEU A 729 16.53 1.63 -28.18
CA LEU A 729 17.11 0.67 -29.13
C LEU A 729 16.47 -0.70 -29.00
N ASN A 730 16.36 -1.23 -27.77
CA ASN A 730 15.73 -2.52 -27.49
C ASN A 730 14.27 -2.57 -27.96
N LEU A 731 13.51 -1.48 -27.78
CA LEU A 731 12.13 -1.37 -28.26
C LEU A 731 12.06 -1.28 -29.78
N ARG A 732 12.97 -0.53 -30.43
CA ARG A 732 13.03 -0.42 -31.90
C ARG A 732 13.36 -1.77 -32.54
N GLU A 733 14.37 -2.47 -32.02
CA GLU A 733 14.75 -3.81 -32.46
C GLU A 733 13.62 -4.83 -32.29
N LEU A 734 12.79 -4.67 -31.26
CA LEU A 734 11.62 -5.51 -31.07
C LEU A 734 10.47 -5.13 -32.01
N LEU A 735 10.15 -3.84 -32.12
CA LEU A 735 9.02 -3.33 -32.89
C LEU A 735 9.24 -3.40 -34.40
N ILE A 736 10.49 -3.51 -34.88
CA ILE A 736 10.78 -3.69 -36.32
C ILE A 736 10.47 -5.12 -36.80
N ARG A 737 10.36 -6.10 -35.89
CA ARG A 737 10.07 -7.50 -36.23
C ARG A 737 8.64 -7.62 -36.77
N PRO A 738 8.44 -8.04 -38.04
CA PRO A 738 7.09 -8.17 -38.63
C PRO A 738 6.18 -9.12 -37.86
N GLU A 739 6.75 -10.17 -37.26
CA GLU A 739 6.04 -11.12 -36.40
C GLU A 739 5.40 -10.42 -35.19
N ILE A 740 6.15 -9.55 -34.50
CA ILE A 740 5.66 -8.80 -33.34
C ILE A 740 4.61 -7.79 -33.77
N GLN A 741 4.84 -7.06 -34.86
CA GLN A 741 3.86 -6.12 -35.42
C GLN A 741 2.53 -6.80 -35.72
N GLN A 742 2.57 -7.98 -36.35
CA GLN A 742 1.37 -8.75 -36.64
C GLN A 742 0.69 -9.24 -35.37
N LEU A 743 1.43 -9.78 -34.40
CA LEU A 743 0.87 -10.20 -33.10
C LEU A 743 0.20 -9.04 -32.36
N LEU A 744 0.75 -7.83 -32.44
CA LEU A 744 0.15 -6.63 -31.84
C LEU A 744 -1.15 -6.22 -32.54
N LEU A 745 -1.20 -6.28 -33.88
CA LEU A 745 -2.43 -6.06 -34.63
C LEU A 745 -3.50 -7.10 -34.31
N ASP A 746 -3.12 -8.37 -34.16
CA ASP A 746 -4.03 -9.46 -33.79
C ASP A 746 -4.55 -9.28 -32.35
N CYS A 747 -3.72 -8.77 -31.45
CA CYS A 747 -4.17 -8.38 -30.11
C CYS A 747 -5.13 -7.18 -30.15
N ALA A 748 -4.92 -6.23 -31.06
CA ALA A 748 -5.70 -5.01 -31.20
C ALA A 748 -7.17 -5.24 -31.61
N ASP A 749 -7.52 -6.45 -32.05
CA ASP A 749 -8.91 -6.90 -32.16
C ASP A 749 -9.74 -6.63 -30.90
N ALA A 750 -9.11 -6.74 -29.71
CA ALA A 750 -9.73 -6.42 -28.43
C ALA A 750 -10.25 -4.97 -28.35
N LEU A 751 -9.69 -4.05 -29.13
CA LEU A 751 -10.01 -2.62 -29.08
C LEU A 751 -11.28 -2.24 -29.85
N TRP A 752 -11.85 -3.14 -30.65
CA TRP A 752 -13.03 -2.80 -31.47
C TRP A 752 -14.00 -3.95 -31.74
N LYS A 753 -13.55 -5.22 -31.78
CA LYS A 753 -14.43 -6.34 -32.13
C LYS A 753 -15.59 -6.49 -31.14
N PRO A 754 -16.76 -6.99 -31.58
CA PRO A 754 -17.85 -7.38 -30.69
C PRO A 754 -17.38 -8.37 -29.62
N VAL A 755 -18.01 -8.34 -28.44
CA VAL A 755 -17.63 -9.16 -27.28
C VAL A 755 -17.74 -10.65 -27.61
N GLU A 756 -18.75 -11.02 -28.39
CA GLU A 756 -19.07 -12.38 -28.80
C GLU A 756 -17.99 -13.01 -29.70
N GLU A 757 -17.19 -12.18 -30.38
CA GLU A 757 -16.10 -12.63 -31.25
C GLU A 757 -14.75 -12.73 -30.50
N LEU A 758 -14.67 -12.25 -29.26
CA LEU A 758 -13.44 -12.22 -28.47
C LEU A 758 -13.36 -13.43 -27.53
N GLU A 759 -12.58 -14.44 -27.96
CA GLU A 759 -12.34 -15.64 -27.18
C GLU A 759 -11.74 -15.34 -25.80
N GLY A 760 -12.35 -15.87 -24.73
CA GLY A 760 -11.87 -15.71 -23.35
C GLY A 760 -12.13 -14.34 -22.71
N PHE A 761 -12.69 -13.36 -23.43
CA PHE A 761 -12.91 -12.02 -22.87
C PHE A 761 -13.91 -12.02 -21.71
N VAL A 762 -14.99 -12.81 -21.80
CA VAL A 762 -15.99 -12.94 -20.74
C VAL A 762 -15.41 -13.58 -19.48
N ASP A 763 -14.64 -14.66 -19.63
CA ASP A 763 -14.02 -15.35 -18.50
C ASP A 763 -12.96 -14.48 -17.83
N TRP A 764 -12.19 -13.74 -18.64
CA TRP A 764 -11.28 -12.72 -18.14
C TRP A 764 -12.01 -11.60 -17.37
N ALA A 765 -13.08 -11.03 -17.94
CA ALA A 765 -13.86 -9.98 -17.30
C ALA A 765 -14.52 -10.47 -16.00
N ARG A 766 -14.90 -11.75 -15.96
CA ARG A 766 -15.39 -12.43 -14.76
C ARG A 766 -14.30 -12.53 -13.69
N GLN A 767 -13.05 -12.79 -14.05
CA GLN A 767 -11.92 -12.73 -13.12
C GLN A 767 -11.61 -11.30 -12.66
N VAL A 768 -11.68 -10.29 -13.54
CA VAL A 768 -11.54 -8.87 -13.16
C VAL A 768 -12.64 -8.45 -12.18
N LEU A 769 -13.87 -8.91 -12.39
CA LEU A 769 -14.96 -8.66 -11.44
C LEU A 769 -14.69 -9.32 -10.08
N ALA A 770 -14.15 -10.54 -10.06
CA ALA A 770 -13.75 -11.21 -8.81
C ALA A 770 -12.68 -10.43 -8.05
N ASP A 771 -11.65 -9.96 -8.74
CA ASP A 771 -10.59 -9.10 -8.20
C ASP A 771 -11.16 -7.77 -7.67
N THR A 772 -12.12 -7.20 -8.38
CA THR A 772 -12.78 -5.94 -8.02
C THR A 772 -13.63 -6.12 -6.75
N LEU A 773 -14.37 -7.22 -6.64
CA LEU A 773 -15.15 -7.54 -5.44
C LEU A 773 -14.24 -7.84 -4.25
N ALA A 774 -13.14 -8.56 -4.45
CA ALA A 774 -12.10 -8.76 -3.44
C ALA A 774 -11.56 -7.42 -2.91
N ALA A 775 -11.16 -6.53 -3.81
CA ALA A 775 -10.70 -5.18 -3.45
C ALA A 775 -11.76 -4.37 -2.71
N GLY A 776 -13.02 -4.41 -3.17
CA GLY A 776 -14.13 -3.73 -2.51
C GLY A 776 -14.41 -4.25 -1.10
N VAL A 777 -14.31 -5.56 -0.88
CA VAL A 777 -14.46 -6.18 0.45
C VAL A 777 -13.30 -5.79 1.38
N GLN A 778 -12.05 -5.78 0.89
CA GLN A 778 -10.91 -5.26 1.65
C GLN A 778 -11.11 -3.79 2.03
N GLN A 779 -11.55 -2.95 1.09
CA GLN A 779 -11.79 -1.53 1.36
C GLN A 779 -12.94 -1.31 2.36
N THR A 780 -13.93 -2.20 2.35
CA THR A 780 -15.06 -2.19 3.30
C THR A 780 -14.57 -2.46 4.73
N LEU A 781 -13.65 -3.41 4.91
CA LEU A 781 -12.95 -3.61 6.18
C LEU A 781 -12.25 -2.33 6.64
N SER A 782 -11.42 -1.71 5.79
CA SER A 782 -10.69 -0.48 6.13
C SER A 782 -11.60 0.71 6.43
N THR A 783 -12.80 0.75 5.84
CA THR A 783 -13.78 1.83 6.08
C THR A 783 -14.49 1.65 7.42
N HIS A 784 -14.89 0.42 7.76
CA HIS A 784 -15.54 0.13 9.04
C HIS A 784 -14.57 0.14 10.22
N LEU A 785 -13.33 -0.29 10.00
CA LEU A 785 -12.28 -0.43 11.01
C LEU A 785 -11.01 0.34 10.58
N PRO A 786 -11.02 1.68 10.61
CA PRO A 786 -9.90 2.51 10.13
C PRO A 786 -8.63 2.40 10.99
N ASP A 787 -8.72 1.80 12.18
CA ASP A 787 -7.60 1.54 13.09
C ASP A 787 -6.85 0.23 12.79
N VAL A 788 -7.28 -0.53 11.78
CA VAL A 788 -6.69 -1.82 11.41
C VAL A 788 -5.64 -1.62 10.30
N ASP A 789 -4.47 -2.24 10.46
CA ASP A 789 -3.48 -2.36 9.38
C ASP A 789 -4.05 -3.24 8.27
N GLU A 790 -4.08 -2.73 7.04
CA GLU A 790 -4.56 -3.44 5.85
C GLU A 790 -3.82 -4.77 5.63
N ARG A 791 -2.60 -4.93 6.15
CA ARG A 791 -1.81 -6.16 6.05
C ARG A 791 -2.20 -7.23 7.06
N ALA A 792 -2.98 -6.91 8.10
CA ALA A 792 -3.37 -7.86 9.14
C ALA A 792 -4.42 -8.88 8.66
N VAL A 793 -5.12 -8.56 7.56
CA VAL A 793 -6.15 -9.40 6.94
C VAL A 793 -5.83 -9.59 5.47
N VAL A 794 -5.89 -10.84 5.01
CA VAL A 794 -5.68 -11.22 3.62
C VAL A 794 -7.02 -11.42 2.93
N THR A 795 -7.19 -10.82 1.75
CA THR A 795 -8.32 -11.11 0.87
C THR A 795 -7.95 -12.10 -0.23
N ASP A 796 -8.65 -13.22 -0.30
CA ASP A 796 -8.53 -14.23 -1.35
C ASP A 796 -9.85 -14.36 -2.14
N SER A 797 -9.76 -14.62 -3.44
CA SER A 797 -10.90 -14.86 -4.34
C SER A 797 -10.82 -16.28 -4.90
N LEU A 798 -11.86 -17.09 -4.71
CA LEU A 798 -11.91 -18.48 -5.17
C LEU A 798 -13.20 -18.77 -5.93
N TRP A 799 -13.09 -19.50 -7.04
CA TRP A 799 -14.25 -20.06 -7.73
C TRP A 799 -14.48 -21.49 -7.23
N SER A 800 -15.68 -21.76 -6.71
CA SER A 800 -16.09 -23.08 -6.25
C SER A 800 -17.37 -23.52 -6.97
N LYS A 801 -17.72 -24.82 -6.88
CA LYS A 801 -19.03 -25.31 -7.32
C LYS A 801 -19.97 -25.35 -6.13
N ASP A 802 -21.14 -24.76 -6.27
CA ASP A 802 -22.18 -24.83 -5.26
C ASP A 802 -22.62 -26.29 -5.07
N SER A 803 -22.54 -26.79 -3.84
CA SER A 803 -22.85 -28.19 -3.53
C SER A 803 -24.31 -28.57 -3.77
N ARG A 804 -25.22 -27.59 -3.82
CA ARG A 804 -26.65 -27.82 -4.01
C ARG A 804 -27.08 -27.67 -5.47
N THR A 805 -26.58 -26.65 -6.18
CA THR A 805 -26.98 -26.38 -7.57
C THR A 805 -25.98 -26.89 -8.61
N GLY A 806 -24.73 -27.16 -8.21
CA GLY A 806 -23.63 -27.49 -9.12
C GLY A 806 -23.08 -26.32 -9.93
N GLU A 807 -23.68 -25.13 -9.80
CA GLU A 807 -23.28 -23.91 -10.49
C GLU A 807 -21.99 -23.34 -9.88
N GLU A 808 -21.21 -22.62 -10.69
CA GLU A 808 -20.04 -21.92 -10.19
C GLU A 808 -20.44 -20.71 -9.34
N ILE A 809 -19.78 -20.56 -8.20
CA ILE A 809 -19.99 -19.47 -7.27
C ILE A 809 -18.63 -18.85 -6.92
N LEU A 810 -18.60 -17.52 -6.83
CA LEU A 810 -17.43 -16.79 -6.39
C LEU A 810 -17.46 -16.66 -4.88
N GLU A 811 -16.38 -17.03 -4.22
CA GLU A 811 -16.19 -16.85 -2.79
C GLU A 811 -15.07 -15.83 -2.55
N ILE A 812 -15.40 -14.75 -1.86
CA ILE A 812 -14.42 -13.79 -1.36
C ILE A 812 -14.19 -14.06 0.11
N TRP A 813 -12.94 -14.31 0.47
CA TRP A 813 -12.51 -14.67 1.82
C TRP A 813 -11.64 -13.56 2.41
N LEU A 814 -12.05 -13.02 3.55
CA LEU A 814 -11.19 -12.23 4.43
C LEU A 814 -10.69 -13.14 5.55
N CYS A 815 -9.37 -13.32 5.63
CA CYS A 815 -8.73 -14.17 6.64
C CYS A 815 -7.71 -13.38 7.44
N GLU A 816 -7.78 -13.43 8.77
CA GLU A 816 -6.69 -12.90 9.59
C GLU A 816 -5.39 -13.69 9.36
N ILE A 817 -4.24 -13.02 9.41
CA ILE A 817 -2.92 -13.66 9.27
C ILE A 817 -2.55 -14.46 10.53
N GLU A 818 -2.93 -13.96 11.71
CA GLU A 818 -2.58 -14.57 12.99
C GLU A 818 -3.41 -15.82 13.29
N SER A 819 -2.72 -16.90 13.70
CA SER A 819 -3.39 -18.09 14.23
C SER A 819 -4.02 -17.80 15.59
N GLY A 820 -5.25 -18.29 15.80
CA GLY A 820 -6.07 -17.98 16.98
C GLY A 820 -6.88 -16.69 16.87
N GLY A 821 -6.72 -15.95 15.76
CA GLY A 821 -7.39 -14.70 15.50
C GLY A 821 -6.85 -13.49 16.29
N SER A 822 -6.88 -12.32 15.67
CA SER A 822 -6.51 -11.00 16.18
C SER A 822 -7.72 -10.15 16.57
N GLY A 823 -8.95 -10.68 16.43
CA GLY A 823 -10.20 -10.04 16.86
C GLY A 823 -10.70 -8.93 15.93
N ILE A 824 -10.09 -8.78 14.74
CA ILE A 824 -10.52 -7.84 13.70
C ILE A 824 -11.84 -8.33 13.09
N LEU A 825 -11.91 -9.60 12.72
CA LEU A 825 -13.07 -10.20 12.05
C LEU A 825 -14.27 -10.33 12.99
N ILE A 826 -14.03 -10.48 14.30
CA ILE A 826 -15.08 -10.41 15.34
C ILE A 826 -15.68 -9.00 15.39
N ARG A 827 -14.86 -7.94 15.36
CA ARG A 827 -15.36 -6.55 15.32
C ARG A 827 -16.12 -6.27 14.02
N LEU A 828 -15.65 -6.84 12.91
CA LEU A 828 -16.35 -6.73 11.63
C LEU A 828 -17.71 -7.45 11.67
N GLN A 829 -17.78 -8.62 12.30
CA GLN A 829 -19.05 -9.33 12.55
C GLN A 829 -20.00 -8.51 13.40
N GLN A 830 -19.51 -7.80 14.42
CA GLN A 830 -20.36 -6.90 15.22
C GLN A 830 -20.96 -5.79 14.36
N LYS A 831 -20.18 -5.18 13.46
CA LYS A 831 -20.69 -4.17 12.51
C LYS A 831 -21.75 -4.74 11.57
N TRP A 832 -21.56 -5.97 11.11
CA TRP A 832 -22.57 -6.69 10.33
C TRP A 832 -23.84 -6.95 11.15
N ALA A 833 -23.73 -7.46 12.38
CA ALA A 833 -24.87 -7.77 13.22
C ALA A 833 -25.66 -6.52 13.68
N GLU A 834 -25.00 -5.36 13.79
CA GLU A 834 -25.62 -4.07 14.13
C GLU A 834 -26.54 -3.55 13.00
N ASP A 835 -26.03 -3.44 11.77
CA ASP A 835 -26.80 -3.03 10.59
C ASP A 835 -26.20 -3.63 9.30
N PRO A 836 -26.69 -4.81 8.84
CA PRO A 836 -26.21 -5.45 7.63
C PRO A 836 -26.42 -4.60 6.35
N VAL A 837 -27.45 -3.75 6.35
CA VAL A 837 -27.77 -2.89 5.20
C VAL A 837 -26.74 -1.79 5.09
N THR A 838 -26.41 -1.12 6.20
CA THR A 838 -25.34 -0.12 6.22
C THR A 838 -24.00 -0.73 5.83
N PHE A 839 -23.69 -1.94 6.32
CA PHE A 839 -22.47 -2.66 5.94
C PHE A 839 -22.37 -2.85 4.41
N LEU A 840 -23.42 -3.34 3.77
CA LEU A 840 -23.43 -3.57 2.33
C LEU A 840 -23.50 -2.27 1.52
N ASN A 841 -24.13 -1.22 2.05
CA ASN A 841 -24.07 0.11 1.45
C ASN A 841 -22.63 0.66 1.43
N VAL A 842 -21.82 0.42 2.48
CA VAL A 842 -20.39 0.76 2.47
C VAL A 842 -19.64 0.00 1.39
N LEU A 843 -19.91 -1.30 1.22
CA LEU A 843 -19.35 -2.10 0.12
C LEU A 843 -19.70 -1.51 -1.25
N VAL A 844 -20.97 -1.23 -1.50
CA VAL A 844 -21.41 -0.64 -2.77
C VAL A 844 -20.80 0.75 -2.99
N ARG A 845 -20.68 1.57 -1.94
CA ARG A 845 -20.06 2.90 -2.01
C ARG A 845 -18.58 2.82 -2.39
N ASN A 846 -17.83 1.88 -1.82
CA ASN A 846 -16.42 1.66 -2.15
C ASN A 846 -16.20 1.16 -3.59
N LEU A 847 -17.22 0.51 -4.16
CA LEU A 847 -17.24 0.05 -5.56
C LEU A 847 -17.81 1.09 -6.54
N SER A 848 -18.31 2.22 -6.03
CA SER A 848 -18.86 3.32 -6.83
C SER A 848 -17.78 4.34 -7.19
N ALA A 849 -18.16 5.41 -7.91
CA ALA A 849 -17.23 6.45 -8.31
C ALA A 849 -16.55 7.13 -7.10
N SER A 850 -15.22 7.26 -7.16
CA SER A 850 -14.42 7.86 -6.08
C SER A 850 -14.22 9.37 -6.26
N ASP A 851 -13.75 10.04 -5.21
CA ASP A 851 -13.54 11.49 -5.20
C ASP A 851 -12.56 11.93 -6.31
N TYR A 852 -11.58 11.09 -6.68
CA TYR A 852 -10.63 11.41 -7.75
C TYR A 852 -11.24 11.35 -9.17
N GLU A 853 -12.25 10.51 -9.39
CA GLU A 853 -13.03 10.55 -10.64
C GLU A 853 -13.89 11.81 -10.69
N GLN A 854 -14.44 12.24 -9.56
CA GLN A 854 -15.19 13.49 -9.46
C GLN A 854 -14.29 14.72 -9.67
N ILE A 855 -13.02 14.68 -9.28
CA ILE A 855 -12.05 15.78 -9.52
C ILE A 855 -11.86 16.04 -11.02
N ASP A 856 -11.75 14.99 -11.85
CA ASP A 856 -11.66 15.17 -13.32
C ASP A 856 -12.89 15.93 -13.85
N TYR A 857 -14.08 15.54 -13.40
CA TYR A 857 -15.32 16.21 -13.77
C TYR A 857 -15.35 17.67 -13.28
N ASP A 858 -15.08 17.90 -12.00
CA ASP A 858 -15.13 19.23 -11.39
C ASP A 858 -14.10 20.18 -12.02
N LEU A 859 -12.89 19.70 -12.35
CA LEU A 859 -11.86 20.49 -13.04
C LEU A 859 -12.32 20.92 -14.45
N ARG A 860 -12.88 20.00 -15.23
CA ARG A 860 -13.44 20.31 -16.56
C ARG A 860 -14.57 21.34 -16.46
N MET A 861 -15.42 21.22 -15.45
CA MET A 861 -16.51 22.16 -15.21
C MET A 861 -16.00 23.54 -14.79
N VAL A 862 -14.97 23.64 -13.93
CA VAL A 862 -14.35 24.93 -13.61
C VAL A 862 -13.82 25.61 -14.88
N LEU A 863 -13.07 24.87 -15.71
CA LEU A 863 -12.52 25.39 -16.95
C LEU A 863 -13.59 25.85 -17.94
N ALA A 864 -14.69 25.09 -18.08
CA ALA A 864 -15.82 25.49 -18.90
C ALA A 864 -16.51 26.76 -18.38
N LEU A 865 -16.65 26.90 -17.05
CA LEU A 865 -17.21 28.11 -16.45
C LEU A 865 -16.29 29.32 -16.64
N LEU A 866 -14.96 29.15 -16.60
CA LEU A 866 -14.02 30.25 -16.88
C LEU A 866 -14.20 30.85 -18.28
N GLN A 867 -14.76 30.11 -19.25
CA GLN A 867 -15.07 30.64 -20.58
C GLN A 867 -16.24 31.62 -20.60
N THR A 868 -17.20 31.48 -19.67
CA THR A 868 -18.48 32.22 -19.72
C THR A 868 -18.70 33.13 -18.51
N ASP A 869 -17.99 32.89 -17.40
CA ASP A 869 -18.20 33.55 -16.12
C ASP A 869 -17.05 34.51 -15.76
N GLU A 870 -17.24 35.79 -16.04
CA GLU A 870 -16.22 36.82 -15.76
C GLU A 870 -15.91 36.96 -14.26
N THR A 871 -16.90 36.73 -13.39
CA THR A 871 -16.69 36.90 -11.94
C THR A 871 -15.79 35.80 -11.36
N LEU A 872 -15.96 34.56 -11.83
CA LEU A 872 -15.06 33.47 -11.46
C LEU A 872 -13.67 33.66 -12.08
N ARG A 873 -13.61 34.11 -13.35
CA ARG A 873 -12.34 34.40 -14.03
C ARG A 873 -11.54 35.47 -13.31
N GLN A 874 -12.20 36.55 -12.85
CA GLN A 874 -11.54 37.59 -12.06
C GLN A 874 -11.01 37.04 -10.73
N ALA A 875 -11.80 36.24 -10.00
CA ALA A 875 -11.34 35.65 -8.74
C ALA A 875 -10.10 34.74 -8.92
N VAL A 876 -10.01 34.02 -10.05
CA VAL A 876 -8.82 33.22 -10.40
C VAL A 876 -7.61 34.12 -10.72
N ARG A 877 -7.81 35.22 -11.46
CA ARG A 877 -6.75 36.19 -11.76
C ARG A 877 -6.22 36.85 -10.48
N ASP A 878 -7.10 37.26 -9.58
CA ASP A 878 -6.72 37.91 -8.31
C ASP A 878 -5.78 37.01 -7.49
N VAL A 879 -6.00 35.69 -7.48
CA VAL A 879 -5.12 34.73 -6.79
C VAL A 879 -3.75 34.62 -7.46
N ARG A 880 -3.70 34.65 -8.80
CA ARG A 880 -2.45 34.56 -9.58
C ARG A 880 -1.60 35.82 -9.49
N GLU A 881 -2.25 36.99 -9.44
CA GLU A 881 -1.60 38.30 -9.42
C GLU A 881 -1.24 38.79 -8.01
N ALA A 882 -1.71 38.09 -6.97
CA ALA A 882 -1.40 38.41 -5.59
C ALA A 882 0.13 38.40 -5.34
N SER A 883 0.68 39.60 -5.11
CA SER A 883 2.12 39.82 -4.94
C SER A 883 2.61 39.68 -3.50
N ASN A 884 1.68 39.63 -2.54
CA ASN A 884 1.97 39.44 -1.12
C ASN A 884 0.95 38.50 -0.47
N MET A 885 1.26 38.10 0.75
CA MET A 885 0.55 37.04 1.46
C MET A 885 -0.88 37.44 1.85
N ASP A 886 -1.08 38.66 2.34
CA ASP A 886 -2.41 39.17 2.73
C ASP A 886 -3.35 39.26 1.53
N ALA A 887 -2.86 39.80 0.41
CA ALA A 887 -3.60 39.84 -0.85
C ALA A 887 -3.96 38.43 -1.33
N ARG A 888 -3.03 37.47 -1.21
CA ARG A 888 -3.26 36.07 -1.59
C ARG A 888 -4.30 35.41 -0.70
N ARG A 889 -4.28 35.68 0.61
CA ARG A 889 -5.27 35.15 1.57
C ARG A 889 -6.68 35.65 1.25
N GLU A 890 -6.85 36.94 0.98
CA GLU A 890 -8.15 37.51 0.63
C GLU A 890 -8.64 37.03 -0.75
N ALA A 891 -7.76 36.97 -1.74
CA ALA A 891 -8.07 36.43 -3.06
C ALA A 891 -8.51 34.96 -2.99
N ASN A 892 -7.81 34.13 -2.20
CA ASN A 892 -8.19 32.73 -1.99
C ASN A 892 -9.56 32.59 -1.32
N LYS A 893 -9.85 33.43 -0.32
CA LYS A 893 -11.16 33.47 0.35
C LYS A 893 -12.27 33.82 -0.63
N ASN A 894 -12.06 34.81 -1.50
CA ASN A 894 -13.01 35.16 -2.56
C ASN A 894 -13.18 34.02 -3.57
N LEU A 895 -12.09 33.40 -4.05
CA LEU A 895 -12.16 32.26 -4.97
C LEU A 895 -12.96 31.09 -4.38
N HIS A 896 -12.69 30.72 -3.13
CA HIS A 896 -13.42 29.67 -2.43
C HIS A 896 -14.92 30.01 -2.35
N LEU A 897 -15.26 31.26 -2.00
CA LEU A 897 -16.64 31.72 -1.97
C LEU A 897 -17.32 31.61 -3.36
N GLN A 898 -16.64 32.02 -4.44
CA GLN A 898 -17.18 31.95 -5.80
C GLN A 898 -17.40 30.50 -6.27
N LEU A 899 -16.49 29.59 -5.93
CA LEU A 899 -16.60 28.18 -6.24
C LEU A 899 -17.76 27.54 -5.44
N SER A 900 -17.87 27.83 -4.14
CA SER A 900 -18.95 27.32 -3.29
C SER A 900 -20.32 27.83 -3.72
N ARG A 901 -20.45 29.11 -4.12
CA ARG A 901 -21.72 29.67 -4.65
C ARG A 901 -22.21 28.98 -5.91
N ARG A 902 -21.28 28.45 -6.71
CA ARG A 902 -21.59 27.66 -7.91
C ARG A 902 -21.82 26.19 -7.57
N GLY A 903 -21.71 25.78 -6.31
CA GLY A 903 -21.95 24.43 -5.83
C GLY A 903 -20.74 23.50 -5.96
N PHE A 904 -19.51 24.01 -5.99
CA PHE A 904 -18.31 23.15 -5.92
C PHE A 904 -18.08 22.74 -4.46
N ARG A 905 -17.82 21.46 -4.22
CA ARG A 905 -17.28 20.99 -2.94
C ARG A 905 -15.79 21.26 -2.92
N LEU A 906 -15.35 22.15 -2.03
CA LEU A 906 -13.93 22.42 -1.82
C LEU A 906 -13.32 21.34 -0.93
N SER A 907 -13.21 20.11 -1.45
CA SER A 907 -12.41 19.09 -0.78
C SER A 907 -10.94 19.50 -0.80
N HIS A 908 -10.17 18.99 0.16
CA HIS A 908 -8.72 19.26 0.24
C HIS A 908 -8.00 18.79 -1.03
N SER A 909 -8.30 17.57 -1.49
CA SER A 909 -7.80 17.03 -2.75
C SER A 909 -8.15 17.90 -3.97
N PHE A 910 -9.40 18.36 -4.13
CA PHE A 910 -9.78 19.24 -5.25
C PHE A 910 -9.05 20.59 -5.20
N THR A 911 -8.99 21.18 -4.02
CA THR A 911 -8.30 22.46 -3.78
C THR A 911 -6.82 22.36 -4.12
N THR A 912 -6.15 21.28 -3.69
CA THR A 912 -4.74 21.04 -3.99
C THR A 912 -4.49 20.92 -5.50
N VAL A 913 -5.36 20.21 -6.23
CA VAL A 913 -5.29 20.10 -7.71
C VAL A 913 -5.49 21.44 -8.40
N LEU A 914 -6.41 22.29 -7.90
CA LEU A 914 -6.57 23.64 -8.41
C LEU A 914 -5.27 24.45 -8.25
N TYR A 915 -4.58 24.38 -7.10
CA TYR A 915 -3.34 25.14 -6.89
C TYR A 915 -2.13 24.58 -7.63
N SER A 916 -2.02 23.25 -7.77
CA SER A 916 -0.88 22.62 -8.47
C SER A 916 -0.95 22.79 -9.98
N ARG A 917 -2.16 22.79 -10.57
CA ARG A 917 -2.34 22.77 -12.03
C ARG A 917 -2.89 24.07 -12.58
N LEU A 918 -4.01 24.57 -12.04
CA LEU A 918 -4.68 25.76 -12.56
C LEU A 918 -4.01 27.05 -12.08
N LEU A 919 -3.73 27.17 -10.78
CA LEU A 919 -3.24 28.41 -10.15
C LEU A 919 -1.71 28.44 -10.00
N ARG A 920 -0.99 27.66 -10.81
CA ARG A 920 0.47 27.60 -10.77
C ARG A 920 1.09 28.95 -11.13
N ALA A 921 2.22 29.30 -10.53
CA ALA A 921 2.97 30.49 -10.93
C ALA A 921 3.27 30.49 -12.45
N GLY A 922 2.97 31.59 -13.12
CA GLY A 922 3.11 31.73 -14.58
C GLY A 922 1.91 31.24 -15.40
N SER A 923 0.85 30.74 -14.76
CA SER A 923 -0.44 30.47 -15.42
C SER A 923 -1.24 31.76 -15.65
N GLY A 924 -2.15 31.73 -16.62
CA GLY A 924 -3.07 32.81 -16.97
C GLY A 924 -4.19 32.30 -17.87
N ASP A 925 -5.01 33.21 -18.41
CA ASP A 925 -6.20 32.80 -19.19
C ASP A 925 -5.84 31.93 -20.40
N GLY A 926 -4.74 32.26 -21.10
CA GLY A 926 -4.29 31.45 -22.26
C GLY A 926 -3.88 30.02 -21.89
N THR A 927 -3.37 29.79 -20.67
CA THR A 927 -3.10 28.42 -20.20
C THR A 927 -4.38 27.68 -19.81
N ASP A 928 -5.41 28.41 -19.37
CA ASP A 928 -6.72 27.84 -19.03
C ASP A 928 -7.46 27.40 -20.29
N ASP A 929 -7.45 28.25 -21.33
CA ASP A 929 -8.00 27.93 -22.65
C ASP A 929 -7.30 26.71 -23.25
N GLN A 930 -5.97 26.67 -23.17
CA GLN A 930 -5.18 25.53 -23.63
C GLN A 930 -5.56 24.24 -22.88
N LEU A 931 -5.65 24.30 -21.54
CA LEU A 931 -6.01 23.13 -20.74
C LEU A 931 -7.45 22.67 -21.02
N HIS A 932 -8.39 23.61 -21.16
CA HIS A 932 -9.77 23.32 -21.53
C HIS A 932 -9.86 22.62 -22.88
N GLN A 933 -9.11 23.09 -23.88
CA GLN A 933 -9.04 22.47 -25.20
C GLN A 933 -8.48 21.04 -25.12
N LEU A 934 -7.33 20.85 -24.46
CA LEU A 934 -6.70 19.52 -24.34
C LEU A 934 -7.64 18.49 -23.70
N LEU A 935 -8.35 18.86 -22.63
CA LEU A 935 -9.31 17.98 -21.94
C LEU A 935 -10.56 17.71 -22.79
N THR A 936 -11.02 18.68 -23.56
CA THR A 936 -12.17 18.54 -24.47
C THR A 936 -11.83 17.60 -25.62
N GLU A 937 -10.63 17.74 -26.19
CA GLU A 937 -10.13 16.86 -27.26
C GLU A 937 -9.97 15.43 -26.76
N TRP A 938 -9.37 15.23 -25.59
CA TRP A 938 -9.25 13.89 -24.99
C TRP A 938 -10.63 13.26 -24.80
N THR A 939 -11.58 13.96 -24.17
CA THR A 939 -12.92 13.43 -23.92
C THR A 939 -13.66 13.10 -25.22
N SER A 940 -13.55 13.97 -26.23
CA SER A 940 -14.19 13.77 -27.53
C SER A 940 -13.63 12.55 -28.25
N LEU A 941 -12.32 12.34 -28.17
CA LEU A 941 -11.66 11.21 -28.81
C LEU A 941 -12.05 9.89 -28.16
N GLU A 942 -12.09 9.79 -26.83
CA GLU A 942 -12.55 8.59 -26.12
C GLU A 942 -14.01 8.26 -26.44
N ALA A 943 -14.86 9.29 -26.55
CA ALA A 943 -16.26 9.12 -26.92
C ALA A 943 -16.43 8.61 -28.36
N GLN A 944 -15.61 9.08 -29.29
CA GLN A 944 -15.64 8.67 -30.70
C GLN A 944 -15.00 7.30 -30.94
N SER A 945 -13.88 7.01 -30.28
CA SER A 945 -13.12 5.77 -30.46
C SER A 945 -13.76 4.58 -29.73
N GLY A 946 -14.50 4.84 -28.65
CA GLY A 946 -14.97 3.77 -27.77
C GLY A 946 -13.84 3.11 -26.97
N VAL A 947 -12.71 3.79 -26.76
CA VAL A 947 -11.54 3.31 -26.01
C VAL A 947 -11.01 4.41 -25.09
N GLU A 948 -10.73 4.09 -23.82
CA GLU A 948 -10.02 4.98 -22.90
C GLU A 948 -8.51 4.97 -23.15
N PHE A 949 -7.87 6.12 -22.96
CA PHE A 949 -6.42 6.28 -23.15
C PHE A 949 -5.71 6.70 -21.86
N THR A 950 -4.44 6.35 -21.73
CA THR A 950 -3.62 6.79 -20.59
C THR A 950 -3.18 8.25 -20.77
N LEU A 951 -2.84 8.89 -19.65
CA LEU A 951 -2.31 10.26 -19.62
C LEU A 951 -1.11 10.45 -20.56
N ASN A 952 -0.15 9.52 -20.56
CA ASN A 952 1.06 9.64 -21.37
C ASN A 952 0.74 9.52 -22.87
N THR A 953 -0.08 8.53 -23.22
CA THR A 953 -0.56 8.32 -24.59
C THR A 953 -1.25 9.56 -25.14
N MET A 954 -2.17 10.17 -24.38
CA MET A 954 -2.85 11.38 -24.85
C MET A 954 -1.96 12.63 -24.82
N ALA A 955 -1.11 12.79 -23.81
CA ALA A 955 -0.15 13.88 -23.77
C ALA A 955 0.76 13.90 -25.00
N HIS A 956 1.17 12.71 -25.47
CA HIS A 956 1.97 12.52 -26.68
C HIS A 956 1.17 12.84 -27.94
N ALA A 957 0.02 12.20 -28.13
CA ALA A 957 -0.80 12.38 -29.33
C ALA A 957 -1.21 13.85 -29.54
N LEU A 958 -1.53 14.56 -28.46
CA LEU A 958 -1.84 15.99 -28.49
C LEU A 958 -0.60 16.86 -28.76
N ALA A 959 0.59 16.45 -28.30
CA ALA A 959 1.85 17.13 -28.65
C ALA A 959 2.18 16.98 -30.13
N VAL A 960 1.99 15.78 -30.70
CA VAL A 960 2.16 15.53 -32.14
C VAL A 960 1.15 16.30 -32.96
N LYS A 961 -0.12 16.36 -32.57
CA LYS A 961 -1.12 17.20 -33.27
C LYS A 961 -0.73 18.67 -33.31
N ALA A 962 -0.16 19.19 -32.21
CA ALA A 962 0.20 20.60 -32.12
C ALA A 962 1.43 20.99 -32.96
N ARG A 963 2.36 20.06 -33.23
CA ARG A 963 3.63 20.33 -33.93
C ARG A 963 3.81 19.63 -35.27
N GLY A 964 3.05 18.59 -35.54
CA GLY A 964 3.21 17.67 -36.67
C GLY A 964 4.10 16.48 -36.33
N ALA A 965 3.83 15.34 -36.99
CA ALA A 965 4.54 14.07 -36.76
C ALA A 965 6.03 14.10 -37.15
N ASP A 966 6.40 14.97 -38.10
CA ASP A 966 7.77 15.15 -38.61
C ASP A 966 8.63 16.07 -37.73
N SER A 967 8.09 16.56 -36.61
CA SER A 967 8.86 17.38 -35.66
C SER A 967 9.94 16.58 -34.94
N GLU A 968 11.00 17.27 -34.53
CA GLU A 968 12.09 16.67 -33.74
C GLU A 968 11.54 15.99 -32.48
N ALA A 969 11.99 14.75 -32.23
CA ALA A 969 11.50 13.93 -31.15
C ALA A 969 11.66 14.57 -29.75
N ALA A 970 12.75 15.32 -29.55
CA ALA A 970 13.00 16.08 -28.32
C ALA A 970 11.95 17.18 -28.07
N VAL A 971 11.46 17.83 -29.14
CA VAL A 971 10.41 18.85 -29.06
C VAL A 971 9.08 18.21 -28.68
N ILE A 972 8.74 17.07 -29.29
CA ILE A 972 7.54 16.30 -28.94
C ILE A 972 7.60 15.82 -27.49
N PHE A 973 8.72 15.25 -27.06
CA PHE A 973 8.90 14.78 -25.68
C PHE A 973 8.76 15.91 -24.66
N GLY A 974 9.35 17.09 -24.93
CA GLY A 974 9.21 18.27 -24.08
C GLY A 974 7.77 18.76 -23.95
N LEU A 975 7.01 18.75 -25.05
CA LEU A 975 5.58 19.08 -25.06
C LEU A 975 4.73 18.02 -24.37
N LEU A 976 5.03 16.74 -24.56
CA LEU A 976 4.42 15.64 -23.81
C LEU A 976 4.59 15.86 -22.30
N CYS A 977 5.82 16.12 -21.82
CA CYS A 977 6.06 16.39 -20.40
C CYS A 977 5.29 17.62 -19.90
N ARG A 978 5.17 18.67 -20.71
CA ARG A 978 4.35 19.85 -20.39
C ARG A 978 2.86 19.48 -20.28
N ASN A 979 2.33 18.74 -21.25
CA ASN A 979 0.94 18.29 -21.28
C ASN A 979 0.63 17.37 -20.08
N GLN A 980 1.52 16.43 -19.77
CA GLN A 980 1.41 15.51 -18.63
C GLN A 980 1.32 16.26 -17.29
N ASN A 981 2.09 17.34 -17.14
CA ASN A 981 2.04 18.19 -15.93
C ASN A 981 0.74 18.99 -15.80
N LEU A 982 0.11 19.35 -16.92
CA LEU A 982 -1.15 20.11 -16.93
C LEU A 982 -2.38 19.22 -16.77
N LEU A 983 -2.39 18.07 -17.42
CA LEU A 983 -3.53 17.17 -17.50
C LEU A 983 -3.69 16.28 -16.27
N TRP A 984 -4.90 16.22 -15.73
CA TRP A 984 -5.25 15.29 -14.65
C TRP A 984 -5.40 13.85 -15.22
N PRO A 985 -4.84 12.82 -14.55
CA PRO A 985 -5.07 11.44 -14.98
C PRO A 985 -6.57 11.09 -14.94
N ARG A 986 -7.02 10.12 -15.74
CA ARG A 986 -8.42 9.66 -15.79
C ARG A 986 -8.54 8.22 -16.29
N GLY A 987 -9.76 7.71 -16.40
CA GLY A 987 -10.06 6.38 -16.92
C GLY A 987 -9.64 5.23 -16.00
N TYR A 988 -9.45 4.05 -16.58
CA TYR A 988 -9.15 2.80 -15.87
C TYR A 988 -7.90 2.89 -14.97
N THR A 989 -6.92 3.73 -15.31
CA THR A 989 -5.72 3.92 -14.49
C THR A 989 -6.06 4.50 -13.12
N ILE A 990 -7.01 5.44 -13.05
CA ILE A 990 -7.48 5.96 -11.77
C ILE A 990 -8.27 4.91 -11.00
N ARG A 991 -9.22 4.27 -11.70
CA ARG A 991 -10.13 3.30 -11.09
C ARG A 991 -9.39 2.10 -10.49
N GLN A 992 -8.33 1.62 -11.15
CA GLN A 992 -7.47 0.55 -10.66
C GLN A 992 -6.65 0.95 -9.43
N ALA A 993 -6.03 2.14 -9.47
CA ALA A 993 -5.18 2.61 -8.38
C ALA A 993 -5.92 2.76 -7.04
N GLU A 994 -7.20 3.14 -7.12
CA GLU A 994 -8.06 3.33 -5.94
C GLU A 994 -8.55 2.02 -5.30
N LEU A 995 -8.59 0.93 -6.07
CA LEU A 995 -8.94 -0.41 -5.60
C LEU A 995 -7.70 -1.31 -5.45
N GLY A 996 -6.50 -0.72 -5.36
CA GLY A 996 -5.28 -1.46 -5.09
C GLY A 996 -5.27 -1.95 -3.64
N PHE A 997 -5.03 -3.25 -3.43
CA PHE A 997 -4.83 -3.83 -2.10
C PHE A 997 -3.64 -4.78 -2.08
N TYR A 998 -3.09 -5.01 -0.89
CA TYR A 998 -1.94 -5.89 -0.70
C TYR A 998 -2.38 -7.31 -0.36
N ASN A 999 -1.96 -8.31 -1.15
CA ASN A 999 -2.03 -9.72 -0.79
C ASN A 999 -0.67 -10.39 -1.06
N MET A 1000 0.01 -10.83 0.01
CA MET A 1000 1.33 -11.46 -0.12
C MET A 1000 1.31 -12.87 -0.70
N PHE A 1001 0.14 -13.51 -0.70
CA PHE A 1001 -0.08 -14.87 -1.20
C PHE A 1001 -0.65 -14.87 -2.64
N CYS A 1002 -0.82 -13.69 -3.26
CA CYS A 1002 -1.23 -13.60 -4.64
C CYS A 1002 0.00 -13.71 -5.56
N SER A 1003 0.07 -14.79 -6.35
CA SER A 1003 1.16 -15.01 -7.32
C SER A 1003 0.91 -14.37 -8.69
N ARG A 1004 -0.29 -13.81 -8.92
CA ARG A 1004 -0.67 -13.15 -10.18
C ARG A 1004 -0.83 -11.63 -10.00
N ALA A 1005 -0.79 -10.89 -11.11
CA ALA A 1005 -1.20 -9.49 -11.12
C ALA A 1005 -2.72 -9.40 -10.92
N VAL A 1006 -3.15 -8.60 -9.93
CA VAL A 1006 -4.56 -8.29 -9.67
C VAL A 1006 -4.98 -7.14 -10.57
N VAL A 1007 -6.13 -7.29 -11.24
CA VAL A 1007 -6.68 -6.27 -12.14
C VAL A 1007 -8.10 -5.95 -11.71
N THR A 1008 -8.40 -4.68 -11.45
CA THR A 1008 -9.72 -4.23 -11.00
C THR A 1008 -10.40 -3.31 -12.00
N GLU A 1009 -11.73 -3.31 -12.04
CA GLU A 1009 -12.52 -2.36 -12.80
C GLU A 1009 -13.85 -2.10 -12.09
N ARG A 1010 -13.93 -0.95 -11.41
CA ARG A 1010 -15.09 -0.58 -10.59
C ARG A 1010 -16.37 -0.42 -11.41
N LEU A 1011 -16.28 -0.08 -12.70
CA LEU A 1011 -17.48 0.08 -13.53
C LEU A 1011 -18.28 -1.23 -13.62
N LEU A 1012 -17.59 -2.39 -13.65
CA LEU A 1012 -18.25 -3.70 -13.61
C LEU A 1012 -19.03 -3.90 -12.30
N ALA A 1013 -18.39 -3.62 -11.17
CA ALA A 1013 -18.99 -3.84 -9.85
C ALA A 1013 -20.08 -2.80 -9.53
N GLY A 1014 -19.90 -1.54 -9.90
CA GLY A 1014 -20.92 -0.49 -9.78
C GLY A 1014 -22.17 -0.82 -10.59
N ALA A 1015 -22.00 -1.32 -11.82
CA ALA A 1015 -23.13 -1.76 -12.64
C ALA A 1015 -23.78 -3.05 -12.11
N LEU A 1016 -23.00 -3.98 -11.54
CA LEU A 1016 -23.51 -5.20 -10.90
C LEU A 1016 -24.47 -4.90 -9.75
N PHE A 1017 -24.19 -3.85 -8.96
CA PHE A 1017 -25.04 -3.38 -7.87
C PHE A 1017 -25.92 -2.18 -8.26
N SER A 1018 -26.10 -1.93 -9.56
CA SER A 1018 -26.99 -0.86 -10.00
C SER A 1018 -28.44 -1.25 -9.74
N GLU A 1019 -29.15 -0.38 -9.02
CA GLU A 1019 -30.58 -0.57 -8.74
C GLU A 1019 -31.42 0.41 -9.55
N ARG A 1020 -32.55 -0.07 -10.06
CA ARG A 1020 -33.60 0.83 -10.55
C ARG A 1020 -34.36 1.38 -9.35
N ILE A 1021 -33.87 2.49 -8.81
CA ILE A 1021 -34.55 3.26 -7.76
C ILE A 1021 -35.36 4.38 -8.43
N GLU A 1022 -36.55 4.64 -7.89
CA GLU A 1022 -37.40 5.73 -8.36
C GLU A 1022 -36.73 7.07 -8.05
N LYS A 1023 -36.38 7.80 -9.12
CA LYS A 1023 -35.70 9.10 -9.08
C LYS A 1023 -36.72 10.23 -9.16
N LEU A 1024 -36.71 11.11 -8.18
CA LEU A 1024 -37.65 12.21 -8.01
C LEU A 1024 -36.91 13.55 -8.08
N SER A 1025 -37.42 14.51 -8.87
CA SER A 1025 -36.89 15.89 -8.88
C SER A 1025 -37.61 16.75 -7.84
N LEU A 1026 -36.86 17.61 -7.16
CA LEU A 1026 -37.41 18.64 -6.26
C LEU A 1026 -38.17 19.75 -6.99
N ASP A 1027 -38.03 19.86 -8.31
CA ASP A 1027 -38.79 20.84 -9.12
C ASP A 1027 -40.30 20.60 -9.07
N ARG A 1028 -40.73 19.41 -8.64
CA ARG A 1028 -42.15 19.07 -8.52
C ARG A 1028 -42.73 19.62 -7.22
N PRO A 1029 -43.84 20.37 -7.26
CA PRO A 1029 -44.45 20.94 -6.05
C PRO A 1029 -44.96 19.87 -5.06
N ASP A 1030 -45.20 18.63 -5.51
CA ASP A 1030 -45.68 17.49 -4.73
C ASP A 1030 -44.60 16.45 -4.42
N TRP A 1031 -43.31 16.81 -4.53
CA TRP A 1031 -42.18 15.88 -4.39
C TRP A 1031 -42.23 15.03 -3.10
N LEU A 1032 -42.65 15.61 -1.97
CA LEU A 1032 -42.74 14.90 -0.68
C LEU A 1032 -43.82 13.82 -0.69
N ALA A 1033 -44.99 14.10 -1.29
CA ALA A 1033 -46.05 13.12 -1.43
C ALA A 1033 -45.63 11.97 -2.37
N LEU A 1034 -44.96 12.31 -3.48
CA LEU A 1034 -44.39 11.32 -4.40
C LEU A 1034 -43.32 10.47 -3.70
N LEU A 1035 -42.48 11.09 -2.86
CA LEU A 1035 -41.49 10.39 -2.05
C LEU A 1035 -42.17 9.39 -1.11
N HIS A 1036 -43.22 9.78 -0.40
CA HIS A 1036 -43.97 8.89 0.48
C HIS A 1036 -44.65 7.73 -0.28
N VAL A 1037 -45.11 7.97 -1.51
CA VAL A 1037 -45.63 6.90 -2.39
C VAL A 1037 -44.52 5.91 -2.77
N ALA A 1038 -43.37 6.43 -3.21
CA ALA A 1038 -42.22 5.61 -3.60
C ALA A 1038 -41.69 4.78 -2.41
N LEU A 1039 -41.55 5.40 -1.23
CA LEU A 1039 -41.11 4.73 0.00
C LEU A 1039 -42.08 3.62 0.42
N ARG A 1040 -43.40 3.83 0.37
CA ARG A 1040 -44.39 2.78 0.72
C ARG A 1040 -44.37 1.60 -0.25
N LYS A 1041 -43.99 1.83 -1.50
CA LYS A 1041 -44.01 0.81 -2.55
C LYS A 1041 -42.69 0.04 -2.65
N HIS A 1042 -41.57 0.74 -2.49
CA HIS A 1042 -40.24 0.24 -2.79
C HIS A 1042 -39.28 0.26 -1.59
N GLY A 1043 -39.67 0.86 -0.46
CA GLY A 1043 -38.83 1.02 0.75
C GLY A 1043 -37.73 2.07 0.63
N ARG A 1044 -37.51 2.62 -0.58
CA ARG A 1044 -36.44 3.56 -0.92
C ARG A 1044 -36.80 4.43 -2.12
N ALA A 1045 -36.19 5.61 -2.19
CA ALA A 1045 -36.31 6.53 -3.31
C ALA A 1045 -35.11 7.47 -3.37
N GLU A 1046 -34.84 8.05 -4.53
CA GLU A 1046 -33.76 9.00 -4.74
C GLU A 1046 -34.31 10.39 -5.05
N LEU A 1047 -33.95 11.39 -4.25
CA LEU A 1047 -34.18 12.80 -4.55
C LEU A 1047 -32.97 13.33 -5.33
N ILE A 1048 -33.20 13.88 -6.51
CA ILE A 1048 -32.18 14.53 -7.33
C ILE A 1048 -32.22 16.03 -7.09
N LEU A 1049 -31.08 16.57 -6.67
CA LEU A 1049 -30.86 17.99 -6.49
C LEU A 1049 -29.80 18.44 -7.51
N PRO A 1050 -30.21 19.19 -8.55
CA PRO A 1050 -29.27 19.94 -9.37
C PRO A 1050 -28.43 20.87 -8.49
N ARG A 1051 -27.22 21.17 -8.97
CA ARG A 1051 -26.26 22.04 -8.30
C ARG A 1051 -26.80 23.39 -7.82
N GLU A 1052 -27.70 23.98 -8.60
CA GLU A 1052 -28.34 25.26 -8.31
C GLU A 1052 -29.27 25.22 -7.09
N GLN A 1053 -29.72 24.03 -6.70
CA GLN A 1053 -30.67 23.81 -5.61
C GLN A 1053 -30.01 23.36 -4.31
N LEU A 1054 -28.67 23.33 -4.25
CA LEU A 1054 -27.93 22.92 -3.05
C LEU A 1054 -28.26 23.75 -1.80
N SER A 1055 -28.71 24.99 -1.96
CA SER A 1055 -29.19 25.83 -0.85
C SER A 1055 -30.41 25.25 -0.14
N GLN A 1056 -31.20 24.40 -0.82
CA GLN A 1056 -32.40 23.75 -0.27
C GLN A 1056 -32.07 22.45 0.49
N LEU A 1057 -30.82 21.97 0.43
CA LEU A 1057 -30.42 20.67 0.99
C LEU A 1057 -30.79 20.52 2.48
N HIS A 1058 -30.48 21.52 3.30
CA HIS A 1058 -30.79 21.49 4.72
C HIS A 1058 -32.30 21.37 4.95
N GLN A 1059 -33.09 22.20 4.26
CA GLN A 1059 -34.55 22.18 4.36
C GLN A 1059 -35.12 20.81 3.94
N VAL A 1060 -34.61 20.21 2.87
CA VAL A 1060 -35.05 18.91 2.37
C VAL A 1060 -34.75 17.81 3.38
N ILE A 1061 -33.52 17.74 3.90
CA ILE A 1061 -33.13 16.73 4.89
C ILE A 1061 -33.98 16.86 6.16
N THR A 1062 -34.14 18.09 6.67
CA THR A 1062 -34.95 18.34 7.86
C THR A 1062 -36.42 17.96 7.63
N THR A 1063 -37.00 18.30 6.48
CA THR A 1063 -38.39 17.95 6.14
C THR A 1063 -38.59 16.45 6.11
N VAL A 1064 -37.69 15.72 5.43
CA VAL A 1064 -37.75 14.25 5.31
C VAL A 1064 -37.61 13.55 6.66
N GLN A 1065 -36.82 14.10 7.58
CA GLN A 1065 -36.62 13.52 8.91
C GLN A 1065 -37.77 13.81 9.91
N ILE A 1066 -38.56 14.86 9.66
CA ILE A 1066 -39.67 15.26 10.55
C ILE A 1066 -41.01 14.67 10.08
N GLU A 1067 -41.21 14.54 8.77
CA GLU A 1067 -42.48 14.06 8.19
C GLU A 1067 -42.54 12.53 8.16
N ALA A 1068 -43.45 11.96 8.95
CA ALA A 1068 -43.63 10.51 9.01
C ALA A 1068 -44.40 9.96 7.79
N VAL A 1069 -44.01 8.77 7.36
CA VAL A 1069 -44.71 7.99 6.34
C VAL A 1069 -45.67 7.03 7.03
N ASP A 1070 -46.98 7.18 6.78
CA ASP A 1070 -47.99 6.21 7.20
C ASP A 1070 -47.95 4.97 6.29
N HIS A 1071 -47.45 3.85 6.83
CA HIS A 1071 -47.47 2.55 6.18
C HIS A 1071 -48.25 1.55 7.04
N LEU A 1072 -49.43 1.16 6.56
CA LEU A 1072 -50.33 0.19 7.22
C LEU A 1072 -50.70 0.59 8.67
N GLY A 1073 -50.80 1.89 8.96
CA GLY A 1073 -51.13 2.40 10.29
C GLY A 1073 -49.93 2.57 11.23
N LEU A 1074 -48.71 2.32 10.74
CA LEU A 1074 -47.46 2.64 11.44
C LEU A 1074 -46.91 3.95 10.87
N LEU A 1075 -46.51 4.85 11.78
CA LEU A 1075 -45.78 6.09 11.43
C LEU A 1075 -44.29 5.79 11.44
N LEU A 1076 -43.71 5.66 10.24
CA LEU A 1076 -42.29 5.38 10.05
C LEU A 1076 -41.57 6.66 9.63
N TYR A 1077 -40.40 6.93 10.22
CA TYR A 1077 -39.61 8.12 9.86
C TYR A 1077 -38.56 7.76 8.81
N PRO A 1078 -38.59 8.38 7.63
CA PRO A 1078 -37.56 8.15 6.63
C PRO A 1078 -36.18 8.53 7.14
N ARG A 1079 -35.19 7.68 6.86
CA ARG A 1079 -33.78 7.98 7.12
C ARG A 1079 -33.06 8.35 5.83
N LEU A 1080 -32.10 9.25 5.95
CA LEU A 1080 -31.15 9.53 4.89
C LEU A 1080 -30.13 8.39 4.85
N GLY A 1081 -30.27 7.49 3.88
CA GLY A 1081 -29.40 6.32 3.73
C GLY A 1081 -28.09 6.64 3.02
N GLU A 1082 -28.12 7.54 2.03
CA GLU A 1082 -26.95 7.93 1.26
C GLU A 1082 -27.05 9.38 0.77
N VAL A 1083 -25.93 10.08 0.77
CA VAL A 1083 -25.74 11.32 0.02
C VAL A 1083 -24.60 11.06 -0.96
N ARG A 1084 -24.90 11.03 -2.26
CA ARG A 1084 -23.88 10.85 -3.29
C ARG A 1084 -23.96 11.94 -4.33
N ARG A 1085 -22.80 12.29 -4.89
CA ARG A 1085 -22.70 13.23 -5.99
C ARG A 1085 -22.42 12.43 -7.26
N GLU A 1086 -23.23 12.66 -8.27
CA GLU A 1086 -23.02 12.15 -9.60
C GLU A 1086 -22.92 13.37 -10.52
N GLN A 1087 -21.69 13.73 -10.90
CA GLN A 1087 -21.44 14.84 -11.82
C GLN A 1087 -21.99 16.19 -11.29
N ASP A 1088 -23.01 16.75 -11.96
CA ASP A 1088 -23.68 18.02 -11.62
C ASP A 1088 -24.80 17.88 -10.59
N LYS A 1089 -25.13 16.65 -10.18
CA LYS A 1089 -26.28 16.36 -9.32
C LYS A 1089 -25.84 15.84 -7.97
N LEU A 1090 -26.53 16.28 -6.92
CA LEU A 1090 -26.52 15.66 -5.61
C LEU A 1090 -27.74 14.74 -5.53
N ILE A 1091 -27.53 13.48 -5.16
CA ILE A 1091 -28.56 12.46 -5.01
C ILE A 1091 -28.67 12.13 -3.52
N LEU A 1092 -29.87 12.30 -2.97
CA LEU A 1092 -30.21 11.87 -1.61
C LEU A 1092 -31.01 10.58 -1.70
N ARG A 1093 -30.44 9.47 -1.24
CA ARG A 1093 -31.16 8.21 -1.11
C ARG A 1093 -31.87 8.21 0.24
N ILE A 1094 -33.20 8.19 0.18
CA ILE A 1094 -34.07 8.12 1.34
C ILE A 1094 -34.60 6.69 1.44
N GLU A 1095 -34.64 6.14 2.66
CA GLU A 1095 -35.08 4.77 2.90
C GLU A 1095 -35.88 4.61 4.20
N LEU A 1096 -36.69 3.55 4.27
CA LEU A 1096 -37.40 3.09 5.48
C LEU A 1096 -36.73 1.80 5.98
N ALA A 1097 -36.03 1.87 7.12
CA ALA A 1097 -35.24 0.75 7.65
C ALA A 1097 -36.08 -0.53 7.81
N GLU A 1098 -37.31 -0.39 8.29
CA GLU A 1098 -38.25 -1.46 8.57
C GLU A 1098 -38.72 -2.21 7.31
N MET A 1099 -38.59 -1.59 6.12
CA MET A 1099 -38.95 -2.22 4.85
C MET A 1099 -37.75 -2.86 4.13
N VAL A 1100 -36.52 -2.50 4.51
CA VAL A 1100 -35.28 -2.91 3.84
C VAL A 1100 -34.55 -4.03 4.60
N GLN A 1101 -34.77 -4.15 5.92
CA GLN A 1101 -34.23 -5.22 6.77
C GLN A 1101 -34.81 -6.61 6.46
#